data_AF-A0A7V6I574-F1
#
_entry.id   AF-A0A7V6I574-F1
#
_cell.length_a   1.000
_cell.length_b   1.000
_cell.length_c   1.000
_cell.angle_alpha   90.00
_cell.angle_beta   90.00
_cell.angle_gamma   90.00
#
_symmetry.space_group_name_H-M   'P 1'
#
loop_
_entity.id
_entity.type
_entity.pdbx_description
1 polymer ?
#
loop_
_entity_poly.entity_id
_entity_poly.type
_entity_poly.pdbx_seq_one_letter_code
_entity_poly.pdbx_strand_id
1 'polypeptide(L)'
;MSLKRDNKTKTSYSKISIGLASPEEILDRSSGEVLKPETINYRTYKPERDGLFCERIFGPVKDFECHCGKYKRIRYKGIVCDRCGVEVTEKKVRRERMGHISLVVPVAHIWYFRSLPNKIGYLLGLPTKKLDSIIYYERYVVINPGIKAADGINYLDFLTEEEYVEIIESLPKENQYLEDGHPDKFVADMGAEALLKLLSAIDLDELSYSLRHKANTETSQQRKNEALKRLQVVEAFRDSKKVNKPEWMIIKVVPVIPPELRPLVPLDGGRFATSDLNDLYRRVIIRNNRLKRLIEIKAPEVILRNEKRMLQEAVDSLFDNSRKANAVKTDANRPLKSLSDSLKGKQGRFRQNLLGKRVDYSARSVIVVGPEMRLHECGLPKDMAAELYKPFIIRKLIERGIVKTVKSAKKIVDRKDPVVWDILENVLKGHPVLLNRAPTLHRLGIQAFQPKLIEGKAIQLHPLVCTAFNADFDGDQMAVHLPLGNAAILEAQMLMLASHNVLNPANGAPVTVPSQDMVLGLYYMTKPRVSTPDYKVKGEGLVFYSAEEVNIAYNEGRVELHALIKVNIDDIVDGNPVKHIIETTVGRVLFNEVIPPEVGFINEILTKKSLRDIISKVLKLSGMAKTAAFLDDIKDLGYEMAFKGGLSFNLEDVIVPDEKAKFVSEGYEQVEDVLNNYNMGWITNNERYNQIIDIWGHINTNLTRALMNQLSTDKQGFNSLYMMLDSGARGSQEQIRQLSGMRGLMAKPQKSGATGAEIIENPILSNFKEGLSVLEYFISTHGARKGLADTALKTADAGYLTRRLVDVSQDVIITEEDCGTLRGLVATAIKKNEEVVETLYERILGRTTVHDIYHPLTGELIIGACEELTEEISKIIEDSPIEQVEIRSVLTCESKKGVCARCYGRNLATGKMVQKGEAVGVIAAQSIGEPGTQLTLRT
;
A
#
# COMPACT_ATOMS: atom_id res chain seq x y z
N MET A 1 1.96 -51.32 -19.45
CA MET A 1 2.88 -50.33 -18.88
C MET A 1 2.87 -49.12 -19.79
N SER A 2 2.12 -48.07 -19.43
CA SER A 2 2.12 -46.82 -20.18
C SER A 2 3.36 -45.99 -19.78
N LEU A 3 4.08 -45.51 -20.78
CA LEU A 3 5.18 -44.55 -20.62
C LEU A 3 4.64 -43.30 -19.92
N LYS A 4 4.82 -43.19 -18.60
CA LYS A 4 4.73 -41.90 -17.91
C LYS A 4 5.83 -41.05 -18.51
N ARG A 5 5.46 -40.04 -19.31
CA ARG A 5 6.39 -39.03 -19.79
C ARG A 5 7.04 -38.39 -18.56
N ASP A 6 8.33 -38.64 -18.39
CA ASP A 6 9.18 -37.87 -17.48
C ASP A 6 9.25 -36.43 -18.03
N ASN A 7 8.22 -35.64 -17.73
CA ASN A 7 8.26 -34.21 -17.88
C ASN A 7 9.23 -33.67 -16.84
N LYS A 8 10.53 -33.74 -17.11
CA LYS A 8 11.51 -32.83 -16.50
C LYS A 8 11.03 -31.43 -16.84
N THR A 9 10.33 -30.81 -15.90
CA THR A 9 9.87 -29.42 -15.97
C THR A 9 11.08 -28.55 -16.26
N LYS A 10 11.16 -27.99 -17.47
CA LYS A 10 12.13 -26.93 -17.77
C LYS A 10 11.92 -25.83 -16.74
N THR A 11 12.97 -25.51 -15.98
CA THR A 11 12.91 -24.62 -14.81
C THR A 11 12.64 -23.16 -15.15
N SER A 12 12.72 -22.77 -16.43
CA SER A 12 12.37 -21.42 -16.89
C SER A 12 11.19 -21.44 -17.86
N TYR A 13 10.10 -20.76 -17.50
CA TYR A 13 8.99 -20.44 -18.40
C TYR A 13 9.00 -18.93 -18.68
N SER A 14 8.68 -18.53 -19.92
CA SER A 14 8.62 -17.12 -20.32
C SER A 14 7.19 -16.58 -20.42
N LYS A 15 6.20 -17.47 -20.53
CA LYS A 15 4.77 -17.14 -20.65
C LYS A 15 3.94 -18.08 -19.79
N ILE A 16 2.86 -17.57 -19.23
CA ILE A 16 1.82 -18.34 -18.54
C ILE A 16 0.55 -18.19 -19.36
N SER A 17 -0.09 -19.31 -19.70
CA SER A 17 -1.39 -19.36 -20.36
C SER A 17 -2.43 -19.99 -19.45
N ILE A 18 -3.69 -19.58 -19.60
CA ILE A 18 -4.83 -20.17 -18.91
C ILE A 18 -5.86 -20.61 -19.95
N GLY A 19 -6.45 -21.79 -19.75
CA GLY A 19 -7.45 -22.39 -20.63
C GLY A 19 -8.40 -23.28 -19.83
N LEU A 20 -9.47 -23.76 -20.48
CA LEU A 20 -10.40 -24.72 -19.89
C LEU A 20 -9.74 -26.10 -19.86
N ALA A 21 -9.86 -26.79 -18.73
CA ALA A 21 -9.37 -28.16 -18.61
C ALA A 21 -10.40 -29.14 -19.16
N SER A 22 -10.01 -29.96 -20.13
CA SER A 22 -10.88 -31.02 -20.64
C SER A 22 -10.98 -32.16 -19.61
N PRO A 23 -12.08 -32.96 -19.62
CA PRO A 23 -12.18 -34.13 -18.75
C PRO A 23 -11.01 -35.11 -18.91
N GLU A 24 -10.52 -35.27 -20.15
CA GLU A 24 -9.36 -36.11 -20.47
C GLU A 24 -8.08 -35.56 -19.83
N GLU A 25 -7.85 -34.25 -19.92
CA GLU A 25 -6.69 -33.61 -19.30
C GLU A 25 -6.70 -33.73 -17.76
N ILE A 26 -7.89 -33.66 -17.15
CA ILE A 26 -8.04 -33.86 -15.70
C ILE A 26 -7.68 -35.30 -15.31
N LEU A 27 -8.09 -36.28 -16.12
CA LEU A 27 -7.77 -37.69 -15.89
C LEU A 27 -6.27 -37.97 -16.08
N ASP A 28 -5.65 -37.39 -17.11
CA ASP A 28 -4.21 -37.51 -17.37
C ASP A 28 -3.35 -36.96 -16.23
N ARG A 29 -3.79 -35.85 -15.60
CA ARG A 29 -3.10 -35.23 -14.46
C ARG A 29 -3.36 -35.96 -13.14
N SER A 30 -4.39 -36.81 -13.08
CA SER A 30 -4.76 -37.52 -11.87
C SER A 30 -3.89 -38.75 -11.64
N SER A 31 -3.49 -38.96 -10.39
CA SER A 31 -2.79 -40.17 -9.94
C SER A 31 -3.71 -41.30 -9.45
N GLY A 32 -5.02 -41.06 -9.37
CA GLY A 32 -6.02 -42.07 -9.00
C GLY A 32 -7.38 -41.48 -8.64
N GLU A 33 -8.40 -42.33 -8.62
CA GLU A 33 -9.78 -41.97 -8.27
C GLU A 33 -10.04 -42.10 -6.76
N VAL A 34 -10.73 -41.12 -6.18
CA VAL A 34 -11.17 -41.13 -4.78
C VAL A 34 -12.61 -41.62 -4.69
N LEU A 35 -12.80 -42.80 -4.11
CA LEU A 35 -14.11 -43.46 -4.02
C LEU A 35 -14.79 -43.23 -2.66
N LYS A 36 -14.01 -43.19 -1.58
CA LYS A 36 -14.54 -43.12 -0.21
C LYS A 36 -14.42 -41.71 0.36
N PRO A 37 -15.42 -41.25 1.15
CA PRO A 37 -15.37 -39.96 1.83
C PRO A 37 -14.46 -39.96 3.09
N GLU A 38 -13.98 -41.13 3.49
CA GLU A 38 -13.15 -41.34 4.68
C GLU A 38 -11.78 -40.67 4.53
N THR A 39 -11.21 -40.21 5.65
CA THR A 39 -9.93 -39.48 5.68
C THR A 39 -8.84 -40.34 6.31
N ILE A 40 -8.86 -40.47 7.63
CA ILE A 40 -7.94 -41.29 8.42
C ILE A 40 -8.72 -42.25 9.32
N ASN A 41 -8.08 -43.34 9.68
CA ASN A 41 -8.60 -44.28 10.66
C ASN A 41 -8.53 -43.66 12.07
N TYR A 42 -9.62 -43.71 12.81
CA TYR A 42 -9.71 -43.09 14.15
C TYR A 42 -8.82 -43.75 15.21
N ARG A 43 -8.45 -45.04 15.06
CA ARG A 43 -7.58 -45.74 16.02
C ARG A 43 -6.10 -45.64 15.67
N THR A 44 -5.77 -45.84 14.38
CA THR A 44 -4.38 -45.94 13.94
C THR A 44 -3.81 -44.64 13.39
N TYR A 45 -4.66 -43.63 13.16
CA TYR A 45 -4.35 -42.36 12.49
C TYR A 45 -3.69 -42.52 11.11
N LYS A 46 -3.80 -43.71 10.53
CA LYS A 46 -3.31 -44.00 9.19
C LYS A 46 -4.36 -43.59 8.14
N PRO A 47 -3.94 -43.12 6.95
CA PRO A 47 -4.86 -42.81 5.87
C PRO A 47 -5.65 -44.04 5.41
N GLU A 48 -6.94 -43.86 5.16
CA GLU A 48 -7.82 -44.91 4.66
C GLU A 48 -7.57 -45.22 3.18
N ARG A 49 -7.84 -46.46 2.78
CA ARG A 49 -7.70 -46.90 1.38
C ARG A 49 -8.81 -46.29 0.53
N ASP A 50 -8.42 -45.74 -0.62
CA ASP A 50 -9.30 -45.04 -1.59
C ASP A 50 -10.07 -43.84 -1.00
N GLY A 51 -9.65 -43.36 0.17
CA GLY A 51 -10.16 -42.16 0.82
C GLY A 51 -9.41 -40.88 0.41
N LEU A 52 -9.83 -39.76 1.00
CA LEU A 52 -9.31 -38.41 0.69
C LEU A 52 -7.81 -38.23 1.00
N PHE A 53 -7.20 -39.10 1.80
CA PHE A 53 -5.78 -39.03 2.16
C PHE A 53 -4.96 -40.24 1.68
N CYS A 54 -5.54 -41.09 0.84
CA CYS A 54 -4.99 -42.38 0.43
C CYS A 54 -3.55 -42.28 -0.08
N GLU A 55 -2.66 -43.10 0.48
CA GLU A 55 -1.24 -43.14 0.09
C GLU A 55 -0.99 -43.70 -1.31
N ARG A 56 -1.89 -44.56 -1.82
CA ARG A 56 -1.81 -45.10 -3.18
C ARG A 56 -1.97 -44.01 -4.24
N ILE A 57 -2.88 -43.07 -3.99
CA ILE A 57 -3.22 -41.99 -4.93
C ILE A 57 -2.22 -40.85 -4.80
N PHE A 58 -2.04 -40.34 -3.57
CA PHE A 58 -1.27 -39.11 -3.33
C PHE A 58 0.22 -39.35 -3.05
N GLY A 59 0.65 -40.57 -2.74
CA GLY A 59 2.02 -40.92 -2.36
C GLY A 59 2.22 -41.19 -0.86
N PRO A 60 3.42 -41.59 -0.42
CA PRO A 60 3.68 -42.08 0.92
C PRO A 60 3.74 -40.97 1.98
N VAL A 61 3.29 -41.26 3.23
CA VAL A 61 3.33 -40.29 4.35
C VAL A 61 4.74 -40.07 4.89
N LYS A 62 5.62 -41.06 4.75
CA LYS A 62 7.02 -41.04 5.20
C LYS A 62 7.97 -41.20 4.01
N ASP A 63 9.13 -40.59 4.09
CA ASP A 63 10.13 -40.66 3.03
C ASP A 63 10.65 -42.08 2.84
N PHE A 64 10.59 -42.58 1.61
CA PHE A 64 11.07 -43.91 1.21
C PHE A 64 10.51 -45.06 2.06
N GLU A 65 9.26 -44.94 2.51
CA GLU A 65 8.55 -46.00 3.25
C GLU A 65 7.12 -46.17 2.71
N CYS A 66 6.73 -47.42 2.41
CA CYS A 66 5.36 -47.74 2.03
C CYS A 66 4.43 -47.86 3.25
N HIS A 67 3.12 -47.70 3.06
CA HIS A 67 2.09 -47.75 4.12
C HIS A 67 2.17 -48.97 5.07
N CYS A 68 2.42 -50.17 4.52
CA CYS A 68 2.49 -51.41 5.28
C CYS A 68 3.85 -51.65 5.95
N GLY A 69 4.87 -50.86 5.60
CA GLY A 69 6.23 -51.00 6.10
C GLY A 69 7.04 -52.18 5.53
N LYS A 70 6.54 -52.89 4.52
CA LYS A 70 7.28 -53.98 3.83
C LYS A 70 8.56 -53.46 3.17
N TYR A 71 8.45 -52.35 2.42
CA TYR A 71 9.58 -51.69 1.78
C TYR A 71 9.91 -50.40 2.54
N LYS A 72 11.16 -50.32 3.02
CA LYS A 72 11.72 -49.19 3.77
C LYS A 72 13.13 -48.88 3.26
N ARG A 73 13.52 -47.61 3.30
CA ARG A 73 14.82 -47.05 2.88
C ARG A 73 14.92 -46.78 1.37
N ILE A 74 15.86 -45.91 1.03
CA ILE A 74 16.07 -45.38 -0.32
C ILE A 74 16.38 -46.44 -1.40
N ARG A 75 16.88 -47.62 -1.01
CA ARG A 75 17.20 -48.72 -1.95
C ARG A 75 16.01 -49.22 -2.76
N TYR A 76 14.79 -49.03 -2.27
CA TYR A 76 13.55 -49.46 -2.93
C TYR A 76 12.84 -48.30 -3.65
N LYS A 77 13.54 -47.19 -3.91
CA LYS A 77 12.98 -46.02 -4.60
C LYS A 77 12.36 -46.42 -5.94
N GLY A 78 11.11 -45.99 -6.17
CA GLY A 78 10.37 -46.25 -7.40
C GLY A 78 9.66 -47.61 -7.45
N ILE A 79 9.83 -48.47 -6.45
CA ILE A 79 9.10 -49.75 -6.37
C ILE A 79 7.71 -49.49 -5.81
N VAL A 80 6.68 -50.06 -6.48
CA VAL A 80 5.31 -50.07 -6.00
C VAL A 80 5.10 -51.30 -5.13
N CYS A 81 4.59 -51.12 -3.91
CA CYS A 81 4.43 -52.23 -2.99
C CYS A 81 3.30 -53.17 -3.38
N ASP A 82 3.56 -54.48 -3.48
CA ASP A 82 2.55 -55.50 -3.83
C ASP A 82 1.38 -55.60 -2.83
N ARG A 83 1.64 -55.35 -1.53
CA ARG A 83 0.61 -55.45 -0.48
C ARG A 83 -0.32 -54.24 -0.41
N CYS A 84 0.23 -53.02 -0.48
CA CYS A 84 -0.54 -51.79 -0.25
C CYS A 84 -0.69 -50.90 -1.49
N GLY A 85 -0.02 -51.23 -2.60
CA GLY A 85 -0.04 -50.45 -3.85
C GLY A 85 0.63 -49.08 -3.75
N VAL A 86 1.32 -48.78 -2.66
CA VAL A 86 1.98 -47.48 -2.44
C VAL A 86 3.37 -47.49 -3.06
N GLU A 87 3.65 -46.46 -3.83
CA GLU A 87 4.96 -46.22 -4.45
C GLU A 87 5.96 -45.66 -3.42
N VAL A 88 7.14 -46.26 -3.34
CA VAL A 88 8.21 -45.81 -2.43
C VAL A 88 8.93 -44.60 -3.03
N THR A 89 8.51 -43.40 -2.62
CA THR A 89 9.08 -42.11 -3.05
C THR A 89 9.22 -41.16 -1.85
N GLU A 90 9.66 -39.92 -2.09
CA GLU A 90 9.69 -38.86 -1.08
C GLU A 90 8.28 -38.38 -0.76
N LYS A 91 8.02 -38.00 0.49
CA LYS A 91 6.74 -37.44 0.95
C LYS A 91 6.34 -36.20 0.14
N LYS A 92 7.31 -35.45 -0.39
CA LYS A 92 7.09 -34.21 -1.16
C LYS A 92 6.08 -34.38 -2.30
N VAL A 93 6.02 -35.55 -2.93
CA VAL A 93 5.06 -35.84 -4.01
C VAL A 93 3.60 -35.69 -3.58
N ARG A 94 3.29 -35.85 -2.27
CA ARG A 94 1.93 -35.64 -1.70
C ARG A 94 1.43 -34.20 -1.78
N ARG A 95 2.32 -33.26 -2.09
CA ARG A 95 1.96 -31.85 -2.34
C ARG A 95 1.67 -31.57 -3.82
N GLU A 96 2.11 -32.45 -4.71
CA GLU A 96 2.06 -32.26 -6.16
C GLU A 96 1.01 -33.16 -6.84
N ARG A 97 0.86 -34.41 -6.37
CA ARG A 97 -0.08 -35.39 -6.96
C ARG A 97 -1.53 -35.01 -6.69
N MET A 98 -2.32 -34.93 -7.75
CA MET A 98 -3.76 -34.72 -7.69
C MET A 98 -4.52 -36.05 -7.80
N GLY A 99 -5.73 -36.08 -7.25
CA GLY A 99 -6.70 -37.16 -7.50
C GLY A 99 -7.88 -36.62 -8.30
N HIS A 100 -8.85 -37.48 -8.60
CA HIS A 100 -10.11 -37.06 -9.19
C HIS A 100 -11.31 -37.81 -8.60
N ILE A 101 -12.51 -37.27 -8.85
CA ILE A 101 -13.81 -37.89 -8.59
C ILE A 101 -14.55 -37.92 -9.92
N SER A 102 -14.91 -39.10 -10.43
CA SER A 102 -15.82 -39.20 -11.56
C SER A 102 -17.25 -38.95 -11.11
N LEU A 103 -17.90 -37.94 -11.68
CA LEU A 103 -19.30 -37.67 -11.38
C LEU A 103 -20.19 -38.64 -12.16
N VAL A 104 -21.25 -39.13 -11.51
CA VAL A 104 -22.22 -40.03 -12.16
C VAL A 104 -23.03 -39.28 -13.21
N VAL A 105 -23.32 -38.01 -12.95
CA VAL A 105 -24.08 -37.10 -13.83
C VAL A 105 -23.24 -35.84 -14.01
N PRO A 106 -23.17 -35.26 -15.23
CA PRO A 106 -22.47 -34.01 -15.45
C PRO A 106 -23.08 -32.87 -14.62
N VAL A 107 -22.25 -31.90 -14.24
CA VAL A 107 -22.62 -30.78 -13.36
C VAL A 107 -22.15 -29.48 -14.00
N ALA A 108 -23.01 -28.45 -14.02
CA ALA A 108 -22.64 -27.15 -14.55
C ALA A 108 -21.67 -26.42 -13.61
N HIS A 109 -20.57 -25.87 -14.12
CA HIS A 109 -19.62 -25.15 -13.27
C HIS A 109 -20.17 -23.77 -12.85
N ILE A 110 -20.29 -23.51 -11.54
CA ILE A 110 -20.87 -22.27 -10.97
C ILE A 110 -20.31 -20.97 -11.56
N TRP A 111 -19.01 -20.88 -11.79
CA TRP A 111 -18.38 -19.69 -12.37
C TRP A 111 -18.96 -19.27 -13.73
N TYR A 112 -19.36 -20.21 -14.60
CA TYR A 112 -19.76 -19.85 -15.96
C TYR A 112 -21.23 -19.44 -16.08
N PHE A 113 -22.09 -19.89 -15.17
CA PHE A 113 -23.51 -19.51 -15.19
C PHE A 113 -23.91 -18.44 -14.17
N ARG A 114 -23.22 -18.34 -13.02
CA ARG A 114 -23.50 -17.32 -11.98
C ARG A 114 -22.61 -16.08 -12.04
N SER A 115 -21.52 -16.09 -12.81
CA SER A 115 -20.71 -14.88 -13.00
C SER A 115 -21.32 -13.95 -14.03
N LEU A 116 -21.20 -12.64 -13.81
CA LEU A 116 -21.53 -11.63 -14.79
C LEU A 116 -20.25 -11.28 -15.56
N PRO A 117 -20.22 -11.38 -16.90
CA PRO A 117 -21.30 -11.83 -17.80
C PRO A 117 -21.49 -13.37 -17.77
N ASN A 118 -22.74 -13.84 -17.83
CA ASN A 118 -23.09 -15.28 -17.81
C ASN A 118 -22.71 -15.95 -19.14
N LYS A 119 -21.63 -16.73 -19.15
CA LYS A 119 -21.05 -17.25 -20.39
C LYS A 119 -21.94 -18.31 -21.05
N ILE A 120 -22.52 -19.22 -20.27
CA ILE A 120 -23.45 -20.24 -20.78
C ILE A 120 -24.73 -19.58 -21.31
N GLY A 121 -25.28 -18.63 -20.54
CA GLY A 121 -26.47 -17.87 -20.92
C GLY A 121 -26.27 -17.07 -22.20
N TYR A 122 -25.13 -16.37 -22.35
CA TYR A 122 -24.81 -15.64 -23.59
C TYR A 122 -24.61 -16.57 -24.78
N LEU A 123 -23.96 -17.74 -24.64
CA LEU A 123 -23.84 -18.67 -25.77
C LEU A 123 -25.21 -19.16 -26.26
N LEU A 124 -26.09 -19.57 -25.33
CA LEU A 124 -27.43 -20.08 -25.66
C LEU A 124 -28.45 -18.97 -25.97
N GLY A 125 -28.19 -17.72 -25.60
CA GLY A 125 -29.17 -16.63 -25.70
C GLY A 125 -30.27 -16.68 -24.65
N LEU A 126 -29.98 -17.30 -23.50
CA LEU A 126 -30.94 -17.50 -22.41
C LEU A 126 -30.68 -16.53 -21.24
N PRO A 127 -31.74 -15.96 -20.62
CA PRO A 127 -31.59 -15.18 -19.41
C PRO A 127 -31.25 -16.07 -18.20
N THR A 128 -30.53 -15.52 -17.23
CA THR A 128 -30.00 -16.27 -16.06
C THR A 128 -31.08 -17.02 -15.28
N LYS A 129 -32.28 -16.45 -15.09
CA LYS A 129 -33.39 -17.11 -14.37
C LYS A 129 -33.85 -18.39 -15.07
N LYS A 130 -33.98 -18.35 -16.40
CA LYS A 130 -34.37 -19.52 -17.20
C LYS A 130 -33.27 -20.59 -17.21
N LEU A 131 -32.01 -20.18 -17.22
CA LEU A 131 -30.89 -21.10 -17.11
C LEU A 131 -30.85 -21.82 -15.75
N ASP A 132 -31.07 -21.09 -14.65
CA ASP A 132 -31.15 -21.67 -13.30
C ASP A 132 -32.27 -22.72 -13.21
N SER A 133 -33.44 -22.48 -13.82
CA SER A 133 -34.54 -23.47 -13.84
C SER A 133 -34.18 -24.79 -14.56
N ILE A 134 -33.30 -24.76 -15.56
CA ILE A 134 -32.80 -25.98 -16.21
C ILE A 134 -31.81 -26.69 -15.28
N ILE A 135 -30.82 -25.96 -14.76
CA ILE A 135 -29.72 -26.53 -13.95
C ILE A 135 -30.23 -27.22 -12.68
N TYR A 136 -31.22 -26.62 -12.01
CA TYR A 136 -31.78 -27.15 -10.76
C TYR A 136 -32.98 -28.08 -10.95
N TYR A 137 -33.21 -28.58 -12.18
CA TYR A 137 -34.24 -29.58 -12.54
C TYR A 137 -35.68 -29.12 -12.28
N GLU A 138 -36.02 -27.85 -12.58
CA GLU A 138 -37.38 -27.32 -12.44
C GLU A 138 -38.18 -27.40 -13.77
N ARG A 139 -37.52 -27.22 -14.92
CA ARG A 139 -38.16 -27.22 -16.24
C ARG A 139 -37.34 -27.97 -17.29
N TYR A 140 -38.03 -28.61 -18.23
CA TYR A 140 -37.44 -29.23 -19.42
C TYR A 140 -37.09 -28.18 -20.46
N VAL A 141 -36.02 -28.42 -21.22
CA VAL A 141 -35.65 -27.63 -22.39
C VAL A 141 -35.68 -28.49 -23.64
N VAL A 142 -36.35 -28.01 -24.68
CA VAL A 142 -36.45 -28.70 -25.96
C VAL A 142 -35.12 -28.58 -26.71
N ILE A 143 -34.48 -29.72 -26.96
CA ILE A 143 -33.22 -29.85 -27.71
C ILE A 143 -33.53 -30.11 -29.19
N ASN A 144 -34.50 -30.99 -29.47
CA ASN A 144 -35.02 -31.22 -30.81
C ASN A 144 -36.56 -31.28 -30.77
N PRO A 145 -37.28 -30.37 -31.44
CA PRO A 145 -38.74 -30.37 -31.46
C PRO A 145 -39.36 -31.51 -32.27
N GLY A 146 -38.64 -32.16 -33.18
CA GLY A 146 -39.11 -33.35 -33.92
C GLY A 146 -40.44 -33.16 -34.65
N ILE A 147 -41.26 -34.22 -34.71
CA ILE A 147 -42.63 -34.23 -35.26
C ILE A 147 -43.54 -33.17 -34.61
N LYS A 148 -43.24 -32.77 -33.37
CA LYS A 148 -44.00 -31.79 -32.60
C LYS A 148 -43.66 -30.33 -32.93
N ALA A 149 -42.72 -30.07 -33.84
CA ALA A 149 -42.53 -28.75 -34.42
C ALA A 149 -43.81 -28.24 -35.13
N ALA A 150 -44.63 -29.15 -35.68
CA ALA A 150 -45.91 -28.81 -36.28
C ALA A 150 -46.96 -28.33 -35.27
N ASP A 151 -46.83 -28.73 -34.00
CA ASP A 151 -47.74 -28.36 -32.90
C ASP A 151 -47.33 -27.04 -32.20
N GLY A 152 -46.36 -26.30 -32.77
CA GLY A 152 -45.94 -24.99 -32.29
C GLY A 152 -44.80 -25.00 -31.26
N ILE A 153 -44.18 -26.16 -30.99
CA ILE A 153 -43.04 -26.29 -30.07
C ILE A 153 -41.72 -25.99 -30.80
N ASN A 154 -40.95 -25.02 -30.30
CA ASN A 154 -39.70 -24.59 -30.91
C ASN A 154 -38.46 -25.06 -30.14
N TYR A 155 -37.31 -24.98 -30.80
CA TYR A 155 -36.00 -25.14 -30.17
C TYR A 155 -35.80 -24.11 -29.05
N LEU A 156 -35.29 -24.56 -27.89
CA LEU A 156 -35.12 -23.77 -26.65
C LEU A 156 -36.43 -23.33 -25.95
N ASP A 157 -37.57 -23.92 -26.31
CA ASP A 157 -38.79 -23.77 -25.50
C ASP A 157 -38.68 -24.54 -24.18
N PHE A 158 -39.38 -24.03 -23.17
CA PHE A 158 -39.34 -24.52 -21.80
C PHE A 158 -40.66 -25.19 -21.47
N LEU A 159 -40.60 -26.48 -21.12
CA LEU A 159 -41.78 -27.27 -20.81
C LEU A 159 -41.86 -27.52 -19.30
N THR A 160 -43.06 -27.44 -18.77
CA THR A 160 -43.40 -27.94 -17.43
C THR A 160 -43.47 -29.47 -17.45
N GLU A 161 -43.51 -30.09 -16.28
CA GLU A 161 -43.60 -31.54 -16.19
C GLU A 161 -44.92 -32.08 -16.76
N GLU A 162 -46.03 -31.37 -16.54
CA GLU A 162 -47.35 -31.71 -17.08
C GLU A 162 -47.33 -31.68 -18.62
N GLU A 163 -46.88 -30.56 -19.21
CA GLU A 163 -46.75 -30.42 -20.66
C GLU A 163 -45.81 -31.48 -21.26
N TYR A 164 -44.70 -31.80 -20.59
CA TYR A 164 -43.75 -32.82 -21.07
C TYR A 164 -44.38 -34.21 -21.09
N VAL A 165 -45.15 -34.57 -20.06
CA VAL A 165 -45.86 -35.87 -19.99
C VAL A 165 -46.95 -35.94 -21.06
N GLU A 166 -47.75 -34.88 -21.22
CA GLU A 166 -48.77 -34.80 -22.29
C GLU A 166 -48.14 -34.96 -23.68
N ILE A 167 -47.01 -34.30 -23.93
CA ILE A 167 -46.28 -34.43 -25.19
C ILE A 167 -45.83 -35.87 -25.37
N ILE A 168 -45.21 -36.51 -24.37
CA ILE A 168 -44.76 -37.91 -24.47
C ILE A 168 -45.91 -38.86 -24.75
N GLU A 169 -47.04 -38.71 -24.07
CA GLU A 169 -48.21 -39.56 -24.27
C GLU A 169 -48.82 -39.39 -25.67
N SER A 170 -48.72 -38.19 -26.24
CA SER A 170 -49.19 -37.90 -27.60
C SER A 170 -48.24 -38.35 -28.71
N LEU A 171 -47.03 -38.81 -28.40
CA LEU A 171 -46.04 -39.25 -29.41
C LEU A 171 -46.34 -40.69 -29.91
N PRO A 172 -46.11 -40.97 -31.22
CA PRO A 172 -46.18 -42.32 -31.75
C PRO A 172 -45.15 -43.24 -31.05
N LYS A 173 -45.51 -44.50 -30.76
CA LYS A 173 -44.61 -45.48 -30.14
C LYS A 173 -43.32 -45.72 -30.96
N GLU A 174 -43.38 -45.52 -32.28
CA GLU A 174 -42.26 -45.60 -33.21
C GLU A 174 -41.18 -44.53 -32.94
N ASN A 175 -41.57 -43.37 -32.39
CA ASN A 175 -40.66 -42.25 -32.10
C ASN A 175 -39.63 -42.61 -31.01
N GLN A 176 -39.98 -43.49 -30.07
CA GLN A 176 -39.05 -43.96 -29.02
C GLN A 176 -37.89 -44.80 -29.58
N TYR A 177 -38.06 -45.42 -30.75
CA TYR A 177 -37.05 -46.27 -31.38
C TYR A 177 -36.13 -45.51 -32.35
N LEU A 178 -36.42 -44.23 -32.64
CA LEU A 178 -35.55 -43.38 -33.45
C LEU A 178 -34.27 -43.01 -32.69
N GLU A 179 -33.17 -42.83 -33.41
CA GLU A 179 -31.93 -42.32 -32.82
C GLU A 179 -32.08 -40.86 -32.36
N ASP A 180 -31.37 -40.47 -31.30
CA ASP A 180 -31.39 -39.12 -30.70
C ASP A 180 -31.08 -37.98 -31.70
N GLY A 181 -30.36 -38.28 -32.79
CA GLY A 181 -30.03 -37.31 -33.84
C GLY A 181 -31.01 -37.29 -35.02
N HIS A 182 -32.07 -38.10 -35.01
CA HIS A 182 -33.02 -38.14 -36.12
C HIS A 182 -33.89 -36.86 -36.14
N PRO A 183 -34.08 -36.20 -37.29
CA PRO A 183 -34.84 -34.94 -37.38
C PRO A 183 -36.24 -35.01 -36.79
N ASP A 184 -36.91 -36.16 -36.91
CA ASP A 184 -38.30 -36.36 -36.45
C ASP A 184 -38.43 -36.71 -34.95
N LYS A 185 -37.31 -36.96 -34.26
CA LYS A 185 -37.35 -37.34 -32.84
C LYS A 185 -37.52 -36.15 -31.94
N PHE A 186 -38.52 -36.21 -31.06
CA PHE A 186 -38.69 -35.22 -30.00
C PHE A 186 -37.71 -35.53 -28.85
N VAL A 187 -36.86 -34.56 -28.52
CA VAL A 187 -35.89 -34.66 -27.41
C VAL A 187 -36.01 -33.41 -26.55
N ALA A 188 -36.45 -33.60 -25.31
CA ALA A 188 -36.41 -32.59 -24.27
C ALA A 188 -35.82 -33.19 -23.00
N ASP A 189 -34.79 -32.53 -22.46
CA ASP A 189 -34.06 -33.00 -21.28
C ASP A 189 -34.01 -31.89 -20.20
N MET A 190 -33.57 -32.25 -19.00
CA MET A 190 -33.32 -31.33 -17.88
C MET A 190 -31.87 -31.40 -17.40
N GLY A 191 -31.48 -30.39 -16.61
CA GLY A 191 -30.22 -30.37 -15.91
C GLY A 191 -29.02 -30.06 -16.79
N ALA A 192 -27.84 -30.34 -16.25
CA ALA A 192 -26.58 -30.10 -16.94
C ALA A 192 -26.34 -31.07 -18.13
N GLU A 193 -27.05 -32.21 -18.19
CA GLU A 193 -27.05 -33.12 -19.34
C GLU A 193 -27.66 -32.44 -20.57
N ALA A 194 -28.79 -31.75 -20.39
CA ALA A 194 -29.42 -30.97 -21.45
C ALA A 194 -28.51 -29.85 -21.95
N LEU A 195 -27.86 -29.12 -21.03
CA LEU A 195 -26.92 -28.05 -21.38
C LEU A 195 -25.70 -28.58 -22.13
N LEU A 196 -25.20 -29.76 -21.77
CA LEU A 196 -24.09 -30.39 -22.48
C LEU A 196 -24.46 -30.67 -23.95
N LYS A 197 -25.63 -31.27 -24.19
CA LYS A 197 -26.14 -31.54 -25.55
C LYS A 197 -26.32 -30.24 -26.33
N LEU A 198 -26.97 -29.24 -25.75
CA LEU A 198 -27.17 -27.93 -26.38
C LEU A 198 -25.84 -27.25 -26.73
N LEU A 199 -24.88 -27.21 -25.81
CA LEU A 199 -23.57 -26.58 -26.06
C LEU A 199 -22.75 -27.31 -27.12
N SER A 200 -22.86 -28.65 -27.19
CA SER A 200 -22.15 -29.45 -28.19
C SER A 200 -22.69 -29.27 -29.62
N ALA A 201 -23.96 -28.87 -29.75
CA ALA A 201 -24.62 -28.67 -31.04
C ALA A 201 -24.39 -27.26 -31.65
N ILE A 202 -23.80 -26.32 -30.91
CA ILE A 202 -23.62 -24.94 -31.38
C ILE A 202 -22.52 -24.84 -32.42
N ASP A 203 -22.84 -24.32 -33.61
CA ASP A 203 -21.85 -23.78 -34.53
C ASP A 203 -21.52 -22.32 -34.19
N LEU A 204 -20.29 -22.09 -33.72
CA LEU A 204 -19.79 -20.76 -33.36
C LEU A 204 -19.61 -19.83 -34.57
N ASP A 205 -19.31 -20.38 -35.75
CA ASP A 205 -19.07 -19.60 -36.95
C ASP A 205 -20.39 -18.99 -37.45
N GLU A 206 -21.43 -19.82 -37.61
CA GLU A 206 -22.78 -19.37 -38.00
C GLU A 206 -23.38 -18.39 -36.97
N LEU A 207 -23.24 -18.70 -35.67
CA LEU A 207 -23.73 -17.83 -34.61
C LEU A 207 -23.04 -16.45 -34.65
N SER A 208 -21.74 -16.39 -34.92
CA SER A 208 -21.01 -15.13 -35.07
C SER A 208 -21.55 -14.28 -36.23
N TYR A 209 -21.78 -14.90 -37.40
CA TYR A 209 -22.36 -14.21 -38.56
C TYR A 209 -23.77 -13.69 -38.28
N SER A 210 -24.62 -14.51 -37.65
CA SER A 210 -25.99 -14.10 -37.31
C SER A 210 -26.02 -12.93 -36.31
N LEU A 211 -25.13 -12.92 -35.31
CA LEU A 211 -25.05 -11.85 -34.32
C LEU A 211 -24.49 -10.56 -34.91
N ARG A 212 -23.51 -10.63 -35.82
CA ARG A 212 -23.01 -9.46 -36.57
C ARG A 212 -24.11 -8.85 -37.44
N HIS A 213 -24.88 -9.69 -38.13
CA HIS A 213 -26.01 -9.22 -38.94
C HIS A 213 -27.09 -8.56 -38.08
N LYS A 214 -27.47 -9.18 -36.95
CA LYS A 214 -28.40 -8.58 -35.98
C LYS A 214 -27.89 -7.25 -35.42
N ALA A 215 -26.62 -7.16 -35.05
CA ALA A 215 -26.04 -5.93 -34.52
C ALA A 215 -26.04 -4.75 -35.53
N ASN A 216 -25.97 -5.05 -36.84
CA ASN A 216 -26.02 -4.05 -37.90
C ASN A 216 -27.44 -3.66 -38.33
N THR A 217 -28.38 -4.62 -38.31
CA THR A 217 -29.74 -4.43 -38.84
C THR A 217 -30.72 -3.93 -37.77
N GLU A 218 -30.49 -4.27 -36.50
CA GLU A 218 -31.42 -3.91 -35.42
C GLU A 218 -31.34 -2.42 -35.07
N THR A 219 -32.50 -1.75 -35.06
CA THR A 219 -32.62 -0.31 -34.78
C THR A 219 -32.60 0.01 -33.28
N SER A 220 -32.99 -0.92 -32.42
CA SER A 220 -33.01 -0.73 -30.96
C SER A 220 -31.60 -0.79 -30.35
N GLN A 221 -31.20 0.29 -29.67
CA GLN A 221 -29.90 0.36 -28.98
C GLN A 221 -29.73 -0.74 -27.91
N GLN A 222 -30.80 -1.13 -27.22
CA GLN A 222 -30.73 -2.16 -26.18
C GLN A 222 -30.42 -3.54 -26.75
N ARG A 223 -31.17 -3.96 -27.79
CA ARG A 223 -30.96 -5.25 -28.48
C ARG A 223 -29.63 -5.30 -29.21
N LYS A 224 -29.20 -4.17 -29.79
CA LYS A 224 -27.87 -4.03 -30.39
C LYS A 224 -26.76 -4.23 -29.35
N ASN A 225 -26.85 -3.57 -28.19
CA ASN A 225 -25.87 -3.75 -27.11
C ASN A 225 -25.85 -5.18 -26.55
N GLU A 226 -26.99 -5.84 -26.47
CA GLU A 226 -27.07 -7.25 -26.06
C GLU A 226 -26.43 -8.18 -27.09
N ALA A 227 -26.71 -7.99 -28.38
CA ALA A 227 -26.08 -8.73 -29.46
C ALA A 227 -24.56 -8.54 -29.49
N LEU A 228 -24.06 -7.31 -29.27
CA LEU A 228 -22.62 -7.02 -29.17
C LEU A 228 -21.96 -7.72 -27.97
N LYS A 229 -22.59 -7.68 -26.79
CA LYS A 229 -22.09 -8.40 -25.59
C LYS A 229 -22.05 -9.91 -25.83
N ARG A 230 -23.07 -10.45 -26.52
CA ARG A 230 -23.14 -11.86 -26.89
C ARG A 230 -22.04 -12.23 -27.90
N LEU A 231 -21.88 -11.42 -28.94
CA LEU A 231 -20.86 -11.59 -29.97
C LEU A 231 -19.46 -11.63 -29.37
N GLN A 232 -19.16 -10.75 -28.41
CA GLN A 232 -17.87 -10.73 -27.72
C GLN A 232 -17.53 -12.07 -27.05
N VAL A 233 -18.53 -12.76 -26.46
CA VAL A 233 -18.32 -14.08 -25.85
C VAL A 233 -18.09 -15.15 -26.92
N VAL A 234 -18.86 -15.12 -28.01
CA VAL A 234 -18.74 -16.07 -29.12
C VAL A 234 -17.38 -15.93 -29.82
N GLU A 235 -16.95 -14.70 -30.09
CA GLU A 235 -15.64 -14.41 -30.70
C GLU A 235 -14.48 -14.90 -29.81
N ALA A 236 -14.55 -14.71 -28.48
CA ALA A 236 -13.54 -15.23 -27.57
C ALA A 236 -13.43 -16.78 -27.59
N PHE A 237 -14.55 -17.49 -27.73
CA PHE A 237 -14.53 -18.95 -27.91
C PHE A 237 -14.05 -19.36 -29.30
N ARG A 238 -14.35 -18.57 -30.33
CA ARG A 238 -13.87 -18.79 -31.70
C ARG A 238 -12.36 -18.62 -31.82
N ASP A 239 -11.80 -17.57 -31.24
CA ASP A 239 -10.35 -17.33 -31.20
C ASP A 239 -9.62 -18.45 -30.44
N SER A 240 -10.29 -19.04 -29.44
CA SER A 240 -9.77 -20.15 -28.66
C SER A 240 -10.24 -21.53 -29.12
N LYS A 241 -10.86 -21.68 -30.31
CA LYS A 241 -11.47 -22.95 -30.80
C LYS A 241 -10.52 -24.15 -30.83
N LYS A 242 -9.20 -23.92 -30.97
CA LYS A 242 -8.17 -24.97 -30.92
C LYS A 242 -7.85 -25.47 -29.51
N VAL A 243 -8.13 -24.65 -28.49
CA VAL A 243 -7.74 -24.90 -27.10
C VAL A 243 -8.95 -25.16 -26.22
N ASN A 244 -10.08 -24.49 -26.45
CA ASN A 244 -11.27 -24.56 -25.60
C ASN A 244 -12.48 -25.00 -26.42
N LYS A 245 -13.33 -25.85 -25.82
CA LYS A 245 -14.65 -26.16 -26.35
C LYS A 245 -15.76 -25.69 -25.38
N PRO A 246 -16.92 -25.21 -25.87
CA PRO A 246 -18.00 -24.70 -25.01
C PRO A 246 -18.51 -25.73 -23.99
N GLU A 247 -18.60 -27.00 -24.37
CA GLU A 247 -19.13 -28.08 -23.54
C GLU A 247 -18.26 -28.39 -22.31
N TRP A 248 -16.99 -27.96 -22.28
CA TRP A 248 -16.10 -28.15 -21.12
C TRP A 248 -16.45 -27.27 -19.93
N MET A 249 -17.38 -26.32 -20.08
CA MET A 249 -17.98 -25.62 -18.95
C MET A 249 -18.86 -26.52 -18.08
N ILE A 250 -19.25 -27.69 -18.61
CA ILE A 250 -19.97 -28.74 -17.89
C ILE A 250 -18.96 -29.80 -17.43
N ILE A 251 -18.88 -29.99 -16.11
CA ILE A 251 -17.88 -30.83 -15.45
C ILE A 251 -18.40 -32.27 -15.39
N LYS A 252 -17.62 -33.21 -15.93
CA LYS A 252 -17.82 -34.66 -15.74
C LYS A 252 -16.90 -35.24 -14.65
N VAL A 253 -15.74 -34.64 -14.45
CA VAL A 253 -14.71 -35.11 -13.52
C VAL A 253 -14.24 -33.95 -12.66
N VAL A 254 -14.31 -34.11 -11.34
CA VAL A 254 -13.87 -33.08 -10.38
C VAL A 254 -12.46 -33.42 -9.89
N PRO A 255 -11.47 -32.53 -10.07
CA PRO A 255 -10.14 -32.75 -9.52
C PRO A 255 -10.13 -32.57 -7.99
N VAL A 256 -9.38 -33.43 -7.32
CA VAL A 256 -9.14 -33.39 -5.87
C VAL A 256 -7.76 -32.83 -5.60
N ILE A 257 -7.70 -31.73 -4.86
CA ILE A 257 -6.46 -31.06 -4.47
C ILE A 257 -5.59 -31.99 -3.59
N PRO A 258 -4.25 -31.93 -3.72
CA PRO A 258 -3.32 -32.69 -2.91
C PRO A 258 -3.55 -32.52 -1.39
N PRO A 259 -3.41 -33.59 -0.58
CA PRO A 259 -3.74 -33.59 0.85
C PRO A 259 -2.90 -32.61 1.69
N GLU A 260 -1.64 -32.35 1.32
CA GLU A 260 -0.78 -31.39 2.04
C GLU A 260 -1.27 -29.93 1.91
N LEU A 261 -2.08 -29.62 0.90
CA LEU A 261 -2.71 -28.30 0.75
C LEU A 261 -4.04 -28.18 1.53
N ARG A 262 -4.56 -29.30 2.03
CA ARG A 262 -5.77 -29.40 2.87
C ARG A 262 -5.51 -30.29 4.10
N PRO A 263 -4.52 -29.93 4.93
CA PRO A 263 -3.99 -30.82 5.95
C PRO A 263 -5.03 -31.13 7.04
N LEU A 264 -4.79 -32.25 7.71
CA LEU A 264 -5.49 -32.67 8.91
C LEU A 264 -4.40 -32.81 9.98
N VAL A 265 -4.31 -31.80 10.86
CA VAL A 265 -3.21 -31.68 11.83
C VAL A 265 -3.72 -32.09 13.20
N PRO A 266 -3.07 -33.05 13.87
CA PRO A 266 -3.39 -33.36 15.26
C PRO A 266 -3.02 -32.17 16.15
N LEU A 267 -3.94 -31.76 17.01
CA LEU A 267 -3.72 -30.81 18.09
C LEU A 267 -3.52 -31.54 19.41
N ASP A 268 -2.93 -30.86 20.39
CA ASP A 268 -2.80 -31.38 21.75
C ASP A 268 -4.20 -31.74 22.31
N GLY A 269 -4.31 -32.91 22.96
CA GLY A 269 -5.58 -33.43 23.47
C GLY A 269 -6.39 -34.30 22.51
N GLY A 270 -5.77 -34.85 21.46
CA GLY A 270 -6.39 -35.85 20.56
C GLY A 270 -7.44 -35.28 19.60
N ARG A 271 -7.53 -33.95 19.50
CA ARG A 271 -8.39 -33.25 18.53
C ARG A 271 -7.65 -33.09 17.19
N PHE A 272 -8.43 -32.90 16.12
CA PHE A 272 -7.87 -32.65 14.79
C PHE A 272 -8.36 -31.30 14.26
N ALA A 273 -7.43 -30.50 13.77
CA ALA A 273 -7.76 -29.34 12.95
C ALA A 273 -7.93 -29.80 11.50
N THR A 274 -9.15 -29.71 10.98
CA THR A 274 -9.49 -30.06 9.59
C THR A 274 -9.61 -28.80 8.74
N SER A 275 -9.16 -28.88 7.50
CA SER A 275 -9.50 -27.87 6.48
C SER A 275 -10.95 -28.01 6.03
N ASP A 276 -11.68 -26.89 5.94
CA ASP A 276 -13.06 -26.80 5.42
C ASP A 276 -13.25 -27.50 4.06
N LEU A 277 -12.22 -27.51 3.22
CA LEU A 277 -12.25 -28.18 1.90
C LEU A 277 -12.50 -29.68 2.03
N ASN A 278 -11.98 -30.33 3.07
CA ASN A 278 -12.19 -31.76 3.27
C ASN A 278 -13.66 -32.08 3.50
N ASP A 279 -14.40 -31.21 4.19
CA ASP A 279 -15.83 -31.42 4.44
C ASP A 279 -16.68 -31.15 3.19
N LEU A 280 -16.29 -30.18 2.36
CA LEU A 280 -16.91 -29.95 1.05
C LEU A 280 -16.68 -31.15 0.11
N TYR A 281 -15.44 -31.66 0.01
CA TYR A 281 -15.16 -32.87 -0.77
C TYR A 281 -15.93 -34.09 -0.26
N ARG A 282 -16.01 -34.26 1.07
CA ARG A 282 -16.78 -35.34 1.69
C ARG A 282 -18.23 -35.32 1.27
N ARG A 283 -18.87 -34.14 1.27
CA ARG A 283 -20.26 -33.97 0.83
C ARG A 283 -20.45 -34.36 -0.63
N VAL A 284 -19.56 -33.94 -1.53
CA VAL A 284 -19.61 -34.31 -2.95
C VAL A 284 -19.52 -35.83 -3.13
N ILE A 285 -18.56 -36.48 -2.47
CA ILE A 285 -18.39 -37.95 -2.59
C ILE A 285 -19.60 -38.71 -2.04
N ILE A 286 -20.14 -38.29 -0.89
CA ILE A 286 -21.33 -38.93 -0.29
C ILE A 286 -22.53 -38.83 -1.24
N ARG A 287 -22.77 -37.64 -1.82
CA ARG A 287 -23.88 -37.42 -2.76
C ARG A 287 -23.69 -38.19 -4.06
N ASN A 288 -22.48 -38.19 -4.62
CA ASN A 288 -22.17 -38.92 -5.84
C ASN A 288 -22.35 -40.44 -5.67
N ASN A 289 -21.86 -41.01 -4.56
CA ASN A 289 -22.01 -42.43 -4.26
C ASN A 289 -23.48 -42.81 -3.98
N ARG A 290 -24.23 -41.93 -3.32
CA ARG A 290 -25.67 -42.14 -3.10
C ARG A 290 -26.44 -42.14 -4.41
N LEU A 291 -26.17 -41.18 -5.30
CA LEU A 291 -26.77 -41.12 -6.63
C LEU A 291 -26.44 -42.38 -7.46
N LYS A 292 -25.18 -42.84 -7.42
CA LYS A 292 -24.76 -44.08 -8.08
C LYS A 292 -25.61 -45.29 -7.66
N ARG A 293 -25.78 -45.47 -6.35
CA ARG A 293 -26.59 -46.57 -5.79
C ARG A 293 -28.08 -46.44 -6.16
N LEU A 294 -28.62 -45.22 -6.17
CA LEU A 294 -30.01 -44.99 -6.55
C LEU A 294 -30.28 -45.33 -8.03
N ILE A 295 -29.32 -45.07 -8.91
CA ILE A 295 -29.40 -45.44 -10.33
C ILE A 295 -29.30 -46.96 -10.49
N GLU A 296 -28.40 -47.62 -9.76
CA GLU A 296 -28.27 -49.10 -9.77
C GLU A 296 -29.57 -49.79 -9.32
N ILE A 297 -30.26 -49.23 -8.32
CA ILE A 297 -31.54 -49.74 -7.80
C ILE A 297 -32.73 -49.32 -8.69
N LYS A 298 -32.52 -48.50 -9.72
CA LYS A 298 -33.58 -47.91 -10.57
C LYS A 298 -34.67 -47.20 -9.74
N ALA A 299 -34.24 -46.33 -8.82
CA ALA A 299 -35.16 -45.53 -8.00
C ALA A 299 -36.05 -44.60 -8.87
N PRO A 300 -37.25 -44.20 -8.38
CA PRO A 300 -38.13 -43.28 -9.09
C PRO A 300 -37.46 -41.94 -9.46
N GLU A 301 -37.89 -41.35 -10.58
CA GLU A 301 -37.27 -40.13 -11.12
C GLU A 301 -37.28 -38.94 -10.16
N VAL A 302 -38.34 -38.76 -9.37
CA VAL A 302 -38.43 -37.66 -8.39
C VAL A 302 -37.27 -37.69 -7.39
N ILE A 303 -36.90 -38.89 -6.92
CA ILE A 303 -35.79 -39.08 -5.98
C ILE A 303 -34.46 -38.84 -6.70
N LEU A 304 -34.31 -39.34 -7.93
CA LEU A 304 -33.12 -39.13 -8.75
C LEU A 304 -32.90 -37.64 -9.06
N ARG A 305 -33.94 -36.89 -9.42
CA ARG A 305 -33.88 -35.44 -9.68
C ARG A 305 -33.44 -34.68 -8.43
N ASN A 306 -34.02 -35.00 -7.28
CA ASN A 306 -33.61 -34.37 -6.03
C ASN A 306 -32.13 -34.65 -5.72
N GLU A 307 -31.65 -35.89 -5.87
CA GLU A 307 -30.24 -36.22 -5.60
C GLU A 307 -29.28 -35.62 -6.66
N LYS A 308 -29.68 -35.54 -7.94
CA LYS A 308 -28.96 -34.80 -9.00
C LYS A 308 -28.84 -33.30 -8.64
N ARG A 309 -29.92 -32.68 -8.16
CA ARG A 309 -29.91 -31.29 -7.67
C ARG A 309 -28.99 -31.11 -6.45
N MET A 310 -29.06 -32.02 -5.47
CA MET A 310 -28.19 -31.97 -4.29
C MET A 310 -26.70 -32.14 -4.66
N LEU A 311 -26.40 -32.95 -5.68
CA LEU A 311 -25.03 -33.11 -6.19
C LEU A 311 -24.54 -31.81 -6.86
N GLN A 312 -25.35 -31.18 -7.71
CA GLN A 312 -25.05 -29.87 -8.30
C GLN A 312 -24.75 -28.84 -7.20
N GLU A 313 -25.61 -28.74 -6.19
CA GLU A 313 -25.40 -27.81 -5.06
C GLU A 313 -24.14 -28.11 -4.24
N ALA A 314 -23.78 -29.39 -4.07
CA ALA A 314 -22.58 -29.78 -3.33
C ALA A 314 -21.30 -29.38 -4.08
N VAL A 315 -21.30 -29.54 -5.42
CA VAL A 315 -20.19 -29.12 -6.27
C VAL A 315 -20.11 -27.58 -6.34
N ASP A 316 -21.24 -26.90 -6.41
CA ASP A 316 -21.32 -25.44 -6.35
C ASP A 316 -20.69 -24.90 -5.06
N SER A 317 -21.03 -25.49 -3.90
CA SER A 317 -20.43 -25.13 -2.62
C SER A 317 -18.93 -25.42 -2.53
N LEU A 318 -18.42 -26.45 -3.22
CA LEU A 318 -16.98 -26.75 -3.29
C LEU A 318 -16.21 -25.65 -4.03
N PHE A 319 -16.72 -25.22 -5.19
CA PHE A 319 -16.06 -24.21 -6.02
C PHE A 319 -16.27 -22.79 -5.49
N ASP A 320 -17.50 -22.37 -5.19
CA ASP A 320 -17.81 -21.03 -4.67
C ASP A 320 -19.06 -21.04 -3.76
N ASN A 321 -18.82 -21.18 -2.44
CA ASN A 321 -19.89 -21.19 -1.45
C ASN A 321 -20.53 -19.79 -1.24
N SER A 322 -19.80 -18.72 -1.56
CA SER A 322 -20.23 -17.34 -1.28
C SER A 322 -21.29 -16.80 -2.24
N ARG A 323 -21.37 -17.38 -3.46
CA ARG A 323 -22.35 -16.97 -4.49
C ARG A 323 -23.71 -17.67 -4.34
N LYS A 324 -23.83 -18.61 -3.41
CA LYS A 324 -25.09 -19.27 -3.08
C LYS A 324 -25.88 -18.38 -2.13
N ALA A 325 -27.20 -18.33 -2.30
CA ALA A 325 -28.07 -17.54 -1.41
C ALA A 325 -27.96 -18.00 0.05
N ASN A 326 -27.92 -19.32 0.26
CA ASN A 326 -27.68 -19.93 1.56
C ASN A 326 -26.34 -20.68 1.54
N ALA A 327 -25.30 -20.02 2.04
CA ALA A 327 -23.98 -20.62 2.18
C ALA A 327 -24.02 -21.79 3.16
N VAL A 328 -23.28 -22.85 2.84
CA VAL A 328 -23.11 -23.99 3.74
C VAL A 328 -22.24 -23.58 4.92
N LYS A 329 -22.70 -23.88 6.14
CA LYS A 329 -22.04 -23.51 7.39
C LYS A 329 -21.53 -24.73 8.16
N THR A 330 -20.56 -24.49 9.03
CA THR A 330 -20.09 -25.40 10.08
C THR A 330 -21.11 -25.47 11.22
N ASP A 331 -20.92 -26.41 12.15
CA ASP A 331 -21.70 -26.49 13.40
C ASP A 331 -21.64 -25.18 14.23
N ALA A 332 -20.52 -24.45 14.16
CA ALA A 332 -20.34 -23.13 14.76
C ALA A 332 -20.98 -21.96 13.96
N ASN A 333 -21.91 -22.25 13.04
CA ASN A 333 -22.61 -21.28 12.18
C ASN A 333 -21.71 -20.36 11.32
N ARG A 334 -20.43 -20.72 11.14
CA ARG A 334 -19.49 -20.05 10.23
C ARG A 334 -19.63 -20.63 8.81
N PRO A 335 -19.66 -19.82 7.74
CA PRO A 335 -19.62 -20.36 6.38
C PRO A 335 -18.31 -21.10 6.11
N LEU A 336 -18.40 -22.25 5.44
CA LEU A 336 -17.22 -23.01 5.00
C LEU A 336 -16.47 -22.24 3.90
N LYS A 337 -15.13 -22.22 3.98
CA LYS A 337 -14.27 -21.63 2.94
C LYS A 337 -14.20 -22.55 1.72
N SER A 338 -14.63 -22.04 0.57
CA SER A 338 -14.52 -22.73 -0.72
C SER A 338 -13.15 -22.56 -1.38
N LEU A 339 -12.96 -23.20 -2.54
CA LEU A 339 -11.76 -23.02 -3.37
C LEU A 339 -11.58 -21.56 -3.81
N SER A 340 -12.67 -20.90 -4.24
CA SER A 340 -12.65 -19.49 -4.63
C SER A 340 -12.30 -18.57 -3.46
N ASP A 341 -12.86 -18.82 -2.28
CA ASP A 341 -12.61 -18.02 -1.07
C ASP A 341 -11.17 -18.12 -0.58
N SER A 342 -10.53 -19.26 -0.84
CA SER A 342 -9.11 -19.46 -0.52
C SER A 342 -8.19 -18.59 -1.40
N LEU A 343 -8.63 -18.24 -2.61
CA LEU A 343 -7.85 -17.42 -3.55
C LEU A 343 -8.14 -15.92 -3.38
N LYS A 344 -9.40 -15.52 -3.19
CA LYS A 344 -9.84 -14.13 -3.17
C LYS A 344 -9.80 -13.49 -1.77
N GLY A 345 -9.88 -12.16 -1.73
CA GLY A 345 -9.97 -11.38 -0.49
C GLY A 345 -8.62 -11.06 0.16
N LYS A 346 -8.66 -10.36 1.31
CA LYS A 346 -7.46 -9.93 2.06
C LYS A 346 -6.66 -11.12 2.61
N GLN A 347 -7.36 -12.13 3.12
CA GLN A 347 -6.77 -13.40 3.61
C GLN A 347 -6.56 -14.44 2.49
N GLY A 348 -6.86 -14.07 1.24
CA GLY A 348 -6.67 -14.95 0.08
C GLY A 348 -5.20 -15.12 -0.26
N ARG A 349 -4.87 -16.20 -0.98
CA ARG A 349 -3.49 -16.56 -1.35
C ARG A 349 -2.73 -15.44 -2.06
N PHE A 350 -3.36 -14.71 -2.99
CA PHE A 350 -2.68 -13.66 -3.76
C PHE A 350 -2.14 -12.54 -2.87
N ARG A 351 -2.96 -12.01 -1.96
CA ARG A 351 -2.57 -10.88 -1.12
C ARG A 351 -1.75 -11.31 0.08
N GLN A 352 -2.20 -12.33 0.80
CA GLN A 352 -1.57 -12.71 2.06
C GLN A 352 -0.31 -13.56 1.86
N ASN A 353 -0.24 -14.44 0.87
CA ASN A 353 0.87 -15.40 0.76
C ASN A 353 1.84 -15.12 -0.38
N LEU A 354 1.36 -14.60 -1.52
CA LEU A 354 2.24 -14.29 -2.65
C LEU A 354 2.94 -12.95 -2.46
N LEU A 355 2.18 -11.91 -2.09
CA LEU A 355 2.72 -10.58 -1.79
C LEU A 355 3.21 -10.48 -0.33
N GLY A 356 2.40 -10.92 0.64
CA GLY A 356 2.71 -10.87 2.08
C GLY A 356 3.56 -12.03 2.60
N LYS A 357 4.82 -12.16 2.15
CA LYS A 357 5.68 -13.25 2.64
C LYS A 357 6.35 -12.87 3.96
N ARG A 358 6.26 -13.78 4.94
CA ARG A 358 7.18 -13.76 6.08
C ARG A 358 8.55 -14.18 5.58
N VAL A 359 9.58 -13.43 5.96
CA VAL A 359 10.96 -13.63 5.54
C VAL A 359 11.80 -14.04 6.73
N ASP A 360 12.79 -14.89 6.48
CA ASP A 360 13.84 -15.22 7.45
C ASP A 360 14.87 -14.06 7.49
N TYR A 361 15.84 -14.15 8.40
CA TYR A 361 16.88 -13.12 8.60
C TYR A 361 16.30 -11.72 8.83
N SER A 362 15.25 -11.68 9.64
CA SER A 362 14.63 -10.45 10.10
C SER A 362 14.50 -10.43 11.62
N ALA A 363 14.58 -9.24 12.20
CA ALA A 363 14.38 -9.00 13.62
C ALA A 363 13.48 -7.78 13.83
N ARG A 364 12.97 -7.59 15.04
CA ARG A 364 12.20 -6.40 15.43
C ARG A 364 12.56 -6.01 16.84
N SER A 365 12.75 -4.72 17.08
CA SER A 365 12.88 -4.17 18.43
C SER A 365 12.38 -2.72 18.50
N VAL A 366 12.27 -2.22 19.72
CA VAL A 366 11.95 -0.82 20.02
C VAL A 366 13.11 0.06 19.56
N ILE A 367 12.79 1.23 19.01
CA ILE A 367 13.79 2.23 18.63
C ILE A 367 14.04 3.21 19.78
N VAL A 368 15.29 3.65 19.88
CA VAL A 368 15.74 4.70 20.78
C VAL A 368 16.60 5.70 20.02
N VAL A 369 16.74 6.90 20.56
CA VAL A 369 17.55 7.95 19.94
C VAL A 369 19.04 7.59 20.03
N GLY A 370 19.75 7.69 18.91
CA GLY A 370 21.21 7.58 18.83
C GLY A 370 21.83 8.88 18.34
N PRO A 371 21.97 9.91 19.19
CA PRO A 371 22.42 11.23 18.75
C PRO A 371 23.86 11.22 18.24
N GLU A 372 24.74 10.39 18.81
CA GLU A 372 26.16 10.25 18.42
C GLU A 372 26.38 9.49 17.10
N MET A 373 25.33 8.91 16.53
CA MET A 373 25.44 8.17 15.27
C MET A 373 25.57 9.14 14.09
N ARG A 374 26.20 8.67 13.02
CA ARG A 374 26.21 9.38 11.73
C ARG A 374 24.95 9.07 10.93
N LEU A 375 24.60 9.90 9.97
CA LEU A 375 23.37 9.76 9.17
C LEU A 375 23.20 8.37 8.50
N HIS A 376 24.31 7.73 8.11
CA HIS A 376 24.31 6.43 7.45
C HIS A 376 24.44 5.24 8.41
N GLU A 377 24.59 5.48 9.71
CA GLU A 377 24.80 4.44 10.72
C GLU A 377 23.53 4.14 11.52
N CYS A 378 23.40 2.92 12.01
CA CYS A 378 22.38 2.56 13.00
C CYS A 378 22.97 1.67 14.09
N GLY A 379 22.45 1.77 15.31
CA GLY A 379 22.90 0.92 16.41
C GLY A 379 22.12 -0.38 16.45
N LEU A 380 22.82 -1.50 16.27
CA LEU A 380 22.24 -2.83 16.31
C LEU A 380 22.67 -3.58 17.58
N PRO A 381 21.72 -4.07 18.40
CA PRO A 381 22.02 -4.87 19.58
C PRO A 381 22.86 -6.10 19.27
N LYS A 382 23.90 -6.34 20.08
CA LYS A 382 24.81 -7.50 19.95
C LYS A 382 24.07 -8.84 19.82
N ASP A 383 23.08 -9.07 20.67
CA ASP A 383 22.28 -10.31 20.66
C ASP A 383 21.49 -10.51 19.37
N MET A 384 20.93 -9.42 18.83
CA MET A 384 20.18 -9.43 17.59
C MET A 384 21.11 -9.68 16.40
N ALA A 385 22.25 -8.98 16.38
CA ALA A 385 23.27 -9.13 15.35
C ALA A 385 23.83 -10.57 15.32
N ALA A 386 24.11 -11.17 16.48
CA ALA A 386 24.60 -12.55 16.55
C ALA A 386 23.63 -13.57 15.92
N GLU A 387 22.31 -13.39 16.11
CA GLU A 387 21.32 -14.32 15.54
C GLU A 387 21.08 -14.05 14.04
N LEU A 388 21.04 -12.79 13.60
CA LEU A 388 20.90 -12.43 12.18
C LEU A 388 22.10 -12.91 11.35
N TYR A 389 23.32 -12.72 11.85
CA TYR A 389 24.55 -13.05 11.12
C TYR A 389 25.07 -14.45 11.41
N LYS A 390 24.27 -15.30 12.09
CA LYS A 390 24.67 -16.64 12.54
C LYS A 390 25.35 -17.50 11.47
N PRO A 391 24.85 -17.62 10.22
CA PRO A 391 25.52 -18.42 9.20
C PRO A 391 26.89 -17.85 8.78
N PHE A 392 27.02 -16.52 8.74
CA PHE A 392 28.27 -15.84 8.38
C PHE A 392 29.33 -16.02 9.46
N ILE A 393 28.94 -15.93 10.73
CA ILE A 393 29.82 -16.21 11.87
C ILE A 393 30.31 -17.66 11.82
N ILE A 394 29.41 -18.63 11.62
CA ILE A 394 29.77 -20.06 11.53
C ILE A 394 30.77 -20.29 10.40
N ARG A 395 30.55 -19.69 9.23
CA ARG A 395 31.48 -19.79 8.09
C ARG A 395 32.85 -19.21 8.45
N LYS A 396 32.91 -18.02 9.06
CA LYS A 396 34.17 -17.38 9.45
C LYS A 396 34.93 -18.15 10.54
N LEU A 397 34.24 -18.77 11.49
CA LEU A 397 34.86 -19.64 12.50
C LEU A 397 35.55 -20.87 11.88
N ILE A 398 34.96 -21.43 10.81
CA ILE A 398 35.54 -22.55 10.06
C ILE A 398 36.70 -22.08 9.19
N GLU A 399 36.55 -20.96 8.48
CA GLU A 399 37.62 -20.37 7.64
C GLU A 399 38.87 -20.01 8.46
N ARG A 400 38.70 -19.50 9.69
CA ARG A 400 39.81 -19.19 10.60
C ARG A 400 40.39 -20.42 11.32
N GLY A 401 39.84 -21.62 11.10
CA GLY A 401 40.33 -22.86 11.72
C GLY A 401 40.04 -23.03 13.21
N ILE A 402 39.25 -22.15 13.82
CA ILE A 402 38.86 -22.21 15.25
C ILE A 402 38.02 -23.46 15.51
N VAL A 403 37.18 -23.84 14.54
CA VAL A 403 36.30 -25.01 14.65
C VAL A 403 36.27 -25.81 13.35
N LYS A 404 36.29 -27.14 13.45
CA LYS A 404 36.23 -28.04 12.29
C LYS A 404 34.81 -28.40 11.83
N THR A 405 33.81 -28.34 12.72
CA THR A 405 32.43 -28.76 12.41
C THR A 405 31.40 -27.67 12.68
N VAL A 406 30.34 -27.64 11.86
CA VAL A 406 29.21 -26.70 12.00
C VAL A 406 28.51 -26.83 13.36
N LYS A 407 28.36 -28.05 13.89
CA LYS A 407 27.71 -28.28 15.19
C LYS A 407 28.49 -27.65 16.34
N SER A 408 29.81 -27.81 16.34
CA SER A 408 30.67 -27.18 17.34
C SER A 408 30.66 -25.66 17.20
N ALA A 409 30.68 -25.14 15.97
CA ALA A 409 30.61 -23.69 15.73
C ALA A 409 29.28 -23.11 16.22
N LYS A 410 28.17 -23.81 15.96
CA LYS A 410 26.85 -23.42 16.49
C LYS A 410 26.83 -23.37 18.01
N LYS A 411 27.44 -24.33 18.70
CA LYS A 411 27.54 -24.31 20.18
C LYS A 411 28.33 -23.09 20.70
N ILE A 412 29.41 -22.70 20.03
CA ILE A 412 30.20 -21.51 20.39
C ILE A 412 29.37 -20.23 20.20
N VAL A 413 28.67 -20.13 19.07
CA VAL A 413 27.79 -18.98 18.80
C VAL A 413 26.63 -18.91 19.80
N ASP A 414 25.98 -20.04 20.11
CA ASP A 414 24.89 -20.10 21.08
C ASP A 414 25.37 -19.77 22.51
N ARG A 415 26.64 -20.07 22.85
CA ARG A 415 27.29 -19.68 24.12
C ARG A 415 27.75 -18.22 24.16
N LYS A 416 27.84 -17.56 22.99
CA LYS A 416 28.28 -16.17 22.83
C LYS A 416 29.71 -15.91 23.35
N ASP A 417 30.63 -16.82 23.02
CA ASP A 417 32.04 -16.68 23.40
C ASP A 417 32.66 -15.37 22.85
N PRO A 418 33.64 -14.74 23.53
CA PRO A 418 34.19 -13.44 23.13
C PRO A 418 34.68 -13.35 21.67
N VAL A 419 35.25 -14.44 21.16
CA VAL A 419 35.75 -14.54 19.77
C VAL A 419 34.66 -14.27 18.73
N VAL A 420 33.39 -14.50 19.06
CA VAL A 420 32.25 -14.24 18.18
C VAL A 420 32.10 -12.73 17.93
N TRP A 421 32.34 -11.89 18.92
CA TRP A 421 32.16 -10.44 18.82
C TRP A 421 33.18 -9.81 17.86
N ASP A 422 34.45 -10.23 17.95
CA ASP A 422 35.51 -9.77 17.05
C ASP A 422 35.24 -10.18 15.59
N ILE A 423 34.69 -11.38 15.38
CA ILE A 423 34.29 -11.84 14.05
C ILE A 423 33.09 -11.04 13.55
N LEU A 424 32.11 -10.81 14.42
CA LEU A 424 30.89 -10.10 14.07
C LEU A 424 31.18 -8.65 13.66
N GLU A 425 32.03 -7.93 14.40
CA GLU A 425 32.41 -6.56 14.05
C GLU A 425 33.07 -6.49 12.66
N ASN A 426 33.92 -7.46 12.32
CA ASN A 426 34.53 -7.55 11.00
C ASN A 426 33.52 -7.93 9.89
N VAL A 427 32.53 -8.76 10.20
CA VAL A 427 31.48 -9.16 9.23
C VAL A 427 30.50 -8.02 8.95
N LEU A 428 30.24 -7.16 9.95
CA LEU A 428 29.33 -6.03 9.80
C LEU A 428 29.89 -4.96 8.88
N LYS A 429 31.21 -4.74 8.86
CA LYS A 429 31.87 -3.74 8.01
C LYS A 429 31.59 -4.02 6.53
N GLY A 430 30.91 -3.08 5.87
CA GLY A 430 30.52 -3.19 4.47
C GLY A 430 29.29 -4.08 4.22
N HIS A 431 28.55 -4.45 5.26
CA HIS A 431 27.28 -5.17 5.15
C HIS A 431 26.14 -4.35 5.77
N PRO A 432 25.35 -3.62 4.96
CA PRO A 432 24.26 -2.82 5.47
C PRO A 432 23.09 -3.69 5.93
N VAL A 433 22.22 -3.10 6.75
CA VAL A 433 20.92 -3.64 7.16
C VAL A 433 19.81 -2.71 6.70
N LEU A 434 18.64 -3.26 6.39
CA LEU A 434 17.46 -2.48 6.04
C LEU A 434 16.60 -2.27 7.28
N LEU A 435 16.29 -1.02 7.61
CA LEU A 435 15.31 -0.66 8.63
C LEU A 435 13.98 -0.33 7.97
N ASN A 436 12.89 -0.83 8.54
CA ASN A 436 11.54 -0.60 8.07
C ASN A 436 10.59 -0.31 9.24
N ARG A 437 9.77 0.73 9.10
CA ARG A 437 8.67 1.05 10.02
C ARG A 437 7.32 0.74 9.38
N ALA A 438 6.44 0.10 10.15
CA ALA A 438 5.05 -0.12 9.76
C ALA A 438 4.18 1.01 10.34
N PRO A 439 3.27 1.62 9.56
CA PRO A 439 2.99 1.40 8.15
C PRO A 439 3.97 2.12 7.18
N THR A 440 4.36 1.43 6.11
CA THR A 440 5.21 2.02 5.06
C THR A 440 4.34 2.75 4.02
N LEU A 441 4.32 4.09 4.06
CA LEU A 441 3.50 4.93 3.15
C LEU A 441 4.21 5.25 1.83
N HIS A 442 5.51 5.49 1.89
CA HIS A 442 6.36 5.81 0.74
C HIS A 442 7.69 5.07 0.84
N ARG A 443 8.51 5.10 -0.22
CA ARG A 443 9.81 4.41 -0.27
C ARG A 443 10.79 4.79 0.86
N LEU A 444 10.78 6.02 1.36
CA LEU A 444 11.70 6.45 2.45
C LEU A 444 11.41 5.77 3.79
N GLY A 445 10.30 5.03 3.91
CA GLY A 445 10.02 4.20 5.09
C GLY A 445 10.83 2.90 5.14
N ILE A 446 11.67 2.64 4.13
CA ILE A 446 12.68 1.58 4.11
C ILE A 446 14.00 2.21 3.67
N GLN A 447 15.00 2.18 4.54
CA GLN A 447 16.34 2.68 4.24
C GLN A 447 17.42 1.70 4.73
N ALA A 448 18.57 1.75 4.08
CA ALA A 448 19.75 0.98 4.45
C ALA A 448 20.64 1.80 5.38
N PHE A 449 21.19 1.12 6.38
CA PHE A 449 22.13 1.68 7.35
C PHE A 449 23.30 0.73 7.55
N GLN A 450 24.46 1.30 7.86
CA GLN A 450 25.62 0.56 8.30
C GLN A 450 25.46 0.24 9.80
N PRO A 451 25.36 -1.05 10.19
CA PRO A 451 25.16 -1.40 11.58
C PRO A 451 26.43 -1.22 12.41
N LYS A 452 26.30 -0.55 13.56
CA LYS A 452 27.30 -0.48 14.63
C LYS A 452 26.81 -1.28 15.82
N LEU A 453 27.68 -2.12 16.39
CA LEU A 453 27.32 -2.94 17.55
C LEU A 453 27.12 -2.07 18.79
N ILE A 454 25.96 -2.23 19.43
CA ILE A 454 25.63 -1.55 20.68
C ILE A 454 25.23 -2.56 21.75
N GLU A 455 25.41 -2.15 23.00
CA GLU A 455 24.86 -2.86 24.15
C GLU A 455 23.36 -2.64 24.30
N GLY A 456 22.69 -3.54 25.01
CA GLY A 456 21.25 -3.47 25.24
C GLY A 456 20.42 -4.23 24.21
N LYS A 457 19.13 -3.87 24.10
CA LYS A 457 18.14 -4.57 23.26
C LYS A 457 17.40 -3.67 22.27
N ALA A 458 17.53 -2.36 22.40
CA ALA A 458 16.84 -1.38 21.55
C ALA A 458 17.73 -0.97 20.37
N ILE A 459 17.12 -0.65 19.24
CA ILE A 459 17.83 -0.18 18.04
C ILE A 459 18.05 1.32 18.18
N GLN A 460 19.27 1.80 18.00
CA GLN A 460 19.52 3.25 17.94
C GLN A 460 19.33 3.77 16.52
N LEU A 461 18.51 4.80 16.38
CA LEU A 461 18.24 5.46 15.12
C LEU A 461 18.73 6.90 15.15
N HIS A 462 19.23 7.36 14.00
CA HIS A 462 19.64 8.74 13.82
C HIS A 462 18.44 9.71 13.87
N PRO A 463 18.50 10.84 14.60
CA PRO A 463 17.36 11.76 14.75
C PRO A 463 16.84 12.34 13.42
N LEU A 464 17.73 12.66 12.48
CA LEU A 464 17.33 13.31 11.21
C LEU A 464 16.55 12.40 10.25
N VAL A 465 16.57 11.07 10.45
CA VAL A 465 15.78 10.14 9.62
C VAL A 465 14.39 9.87 10.19
N CYS A 466 14.10 10.32 11.43
CA CYS A 466 12.80 10.10 12.06
C CYS A 466 11.66 10.73 11.27
N THR A 467 11.89 11.89 10.62
CA THR A 467 10.91 12.54 9.73
C THR A 467 10.56 11.64 8.55
N ALA A 468 11.57 11.01 7.93
CA ALA A 468 11.38 10.09 6.81
C ALA A 468 10.64 8.82 7.24
N PHE A 469 10.94 8.23 8.40
CA PHE A 469 10.17 7.08 8.90
C PHE A 469 8.80 7.45 9.50
N ASN A 470 8.53 8.75 9.68
CA ASN A 470 7.44 9.29 10.48
C ASN A 470 7.42 8.66 11.89
N ALA A 471 8.60 8.45 12.48
CA ALA A 471 8.81 7.71 13.72
C ALA A 471 9.10 8.64 14.89
N ASP A 472 8.65 8.23 16.07
CA ASP A 472 8.95 8.83 17.36
C ASP A 472 9.53 7.79 18.32
N PHE A 473 9.93 8.24 19.52
CA PHE A 473 10.63 7.40 20.50
C PHE A 473 9.76 7.06 21.72
N ASP A 474 8.45 6.93 21.53
CA ASP A 474 7.47 6.68 22.60
C ASP A 474 7.14 5.18 22.81
N GLY A 475 7.77 4.29 22.04
CA GLY A 475 7.52 2.85 22.05
C GLY A 475 7.46 2.20 20.66
N ASP A 476 7.61 3.01 19.62
CA ASP A 476 7.71 2.58 18.24
C ASP A 476 8.75 1.47 18.01
N GLN A 477 8.44 0.59 17.06
CA GLN A 477 9.26 -0.58 16.74
C GLN A 477 9.61 -0.59 15.26
N MET A 478 10.86 -0.93 14.96
CA MET A 478 11.34 -1.12 13.59
C MET A 478 11.71 -2.58 13.34
N ALA A 479 11.45 -3.02 12.12
CA ALA A 479 11.94 -4.30 11.60
C ALA A 479 13.29 -4.10 10.93
N VAL A 480 14.22 -5.01 11.20
CA VAL A 480 15.54 -5.10 10.59
C VAL A 480 15.53 -6.26 9.61
N HIS A 481 16.00 -6.06 8.38
CA HIS A 481 16.17 -7.11 7.38
C HIS A 481 17.61 -7.16 6.87
N LEU A 482 18.15 -8.37 6.71
CA LEU A 482 19.52 -8.58 6.26
C LEU A 482 19.57 -8.95 4.75
N PRO A 483 20.17 -8.13 3.87
CA PRO A 483 20.38 -8.48 2.47
C PRO A 483 21.46 -9.56 2.34
N LEU A 484 21.16 -10.72 1.74
CA LEU A 484 22.11 -11.85 1.71
C LEU A 484 22.95 -11.93 0.42
N GLY A 485 22.38 -11.56 -0.73
CA GLY A 485 23.06 -11.66 -2.02
C GLY A 485 23.98 -10.46 -2.26
N ASN A 486 25.14 -10.68 -2.88
CA ASN A 486 26.09 -9.60 -3.18
C ASN A 486 25.44 -8.46 -3.99
N ALA A 487 24.57 -8.78 -4.95
CA ALA A 487 23.82 -7.78 -5.71
C ALA A 487 22.86 -6.97 -4.84
N ALA A 488 22.17 -7.62 -3.88
CA ALA A 488 21.26 -6.93 -2.96
C ALA A 488 22.01 -6.07 -1.94
N ILE A 489 23.20 -6.51 -1.50
CA ILE A 489 24.09 -5.71 -0.63
C ILE A 489 24.54 -4.45 -1.37
N LEU A 490 25.00 -4.59 -2.61
CA LEU A 490 25.45 -3.47 -3.44
C LEU A 490 24.29 -2.52 -3.77
N GLU A 491 23.10 -3.06 -4.09
CA GLU A 491 21.88 -2.27 -4.27
C GLU A 491 21.53 -1.46 -3.02
N ALA A 492 21.58 -2.08 -1.84
CA ALA A 492 21.31 -1.40 -0.58
C ALA A 492 22.32 -0.27 -0.31
N GLN A 493 23.61 -0.48 -0.59
CA GLN A 493 24.66 0.53 -0.42
C GLN A 493 24.52 1.70 -1.40
N MET A 494 24.25 1.41 -2.67
CA MET A 494 24.25 2.43 -3.72
C MET A 494 22.94 3.23 -3.79
N LEU A 495 21.80 2.59 -3.52
CA LEU A 495 20.48 3.21 -3.75
C LEU A 495 19.72 3.51 -2.46
N MET A 496 19.84 2.65 -1.44
CA MET A 496 18.97 2.69 -0.27
C MET A 496 19.60 3.35 0.95
N LEU A 497 20.90 3.65 0.92
CA LEU A 497 21.60 4.26 2.05
C LEU A 497 20.92 5.57 2.46
N ALA A 498 20.75 5.80 3.76
CA ALA A 498 20.05 6.98 4.27
C ALA A 498 20.68 8.31 3.80
N SER A 499 22.01 8.37 3.68
CA SER A 499 22.74 9.55 3.20
C SER A 499 22.48 9.90 1.72
N HIS A 500 21.96 8.96 0.92
CA HIS A 500 21.55 9.23 -0.46
C HIS A 500 20.11 9.77 -0.54
N ASN A 501 19.31 9.56 0.50
CA ASN A 501 17.87 9.80 0.51
C ASN A 501 17.51 11.05 1.31
N VAL A 502 18.15 12.18 0.97
CA VAL A 502 17.95 13.48 1.63
C VAL A 502 16.72 14.22 1.12
N LEU A 503 16.38 14.06 -0.16
CA LEU A 503 15.27 14.76 -0.82
C LEU A 503 13.98 13.93 -0.84
N ASN A 504 12.84 14.63 -0.77
CA ASN A 504 11.53 14.03 -0.92
C ASN A 504 11.27 13.71 -2.41
N PRO A 505 10.91 12.47 -2.77
CA PRO A 505 10.53 12.13 -4.14
C PRO A 505 9.33 12.91 -4.69
N ALA A 506 8.45 13.45 -3.82
CA ALA A 506 7.24 14.14 -4.25
C ALA A 506 7.49 15.56 -4.78
N ASN A 507 8.38 16.32 -4.14
CA ASN A 507 8.57 17.75 -4.43
C ASN A 507 10.04 18.20 -4.50
N GLY A 508 11.00 17.31 -4.24
CA GLY A 508 12.42 17.64 -4.26
C GLY A 508 12.89 18.52 -3.09
N ALA A 509 12.06 18.76 -2.08
CA ALA A 509 12.47 19.45 -0.87
C ALA A 509 13.28 18.53 0.06
N PRO A 510 14.26 19.03 0.83
CA PRO A 510 14.96 18.24 1.84
C PRO A 510 14.00 17.71 2.92
N VAL A 511 14.09 16.40 3.22
CA VAL A 511 13.32 15.71 4.27
C VAL A 511 14.07 15.67 5.59
N THR A 512 15.39 15.53 5.53
CA THR A 512 16.29 15.45 6.69
C THR A 512 16.60 16.84 7.25
N VAL A 513 15.58 17.66 7.45
CA VAL A 513 15.72 18.97 8.09
C VAL A 513 15.77 18.76 9.60
N PRO A 514 16.67 19.43 10.34
CA PRO A 514 16.66 19.44 11.79
C PRO A 514 15.28 19.79 12.34
N SER A 515 14.90 19.16 13.45
CA SER A 515 13.57 19.30 14.04
C SER A 515 13.66 19.63 15.51
N GLN A 516 12.64 20.33 16.03
CA GLN A 516 12.44 20.58 17.46
C GLN A 516 13.70 21.21 18.09
N ASP A 517 14.30 20.55 19.06
CA ASP A 517 15.39 21.05 19.91
C ASP A 517 16.62 21.47 19.10
N MET A 518 16.95 20.75 18.03
CA MET A 518 18.06 21.11 17.14
C MET A 518 17.84 22.50 16.52
N VAL A 519 16.62 22.77 16.04
CA VAL A 519 16.27 24.08 15.46
C VAL A 519 16.28 25.15 16.55
N LEU A 520 15.78 24.83 17.73
CA LEU A 520 15.74 25.77 18.85
C LEU A 520 17.14 26.19 19.31
N GLY A 521 18.10 25.24 19.36
CA GLY A 521 19.49 25.54 19.69
C GLY A 521 20.18 26.43 18.66
N LEU A 522 19.98 26.15 17.37
CA LEU A 522 20.52 26.96 16.27
C LEU A 522 19.89 28.36 16.22
N TYR A 523 18.57 28.44 16.44
CA TYR A 523 17.85 29.71 16.53
C TYR A 523 18.35 30.54 17.71
N TYR A 524 18.50 29.92 18.90
CA TYR A 524 19.02 30.58 20.08
C TYR A 524 20.41 31.16 19.81
N MET A 525 21.32 30.35 19.26
CA MET A 525 22.68 30.76 18.95
C MET A 525 22.75 31.97 17.99
N THR A 526 21.88 32.02 17.00
CA THR A 526 21.94 33.04 15.93
C THR A 526 21.09 34.29 16.20
N LYS A 527 20.32 34.30 17.29
CA LYS A 527 19.49 35.44 17.70
C LYS A 527 20.37 36.55 18.32
N PRO A 528 20.29 37.80 17.82
CA PRO A 528 20.99 38.93 18.42
C PRO A 528 20.28 39.42 19.68
N ARG A 529 21.04 40.04 20.59
CA ARG A 529 20.51 40.72 21.78
C ARG A 529 21.16 42.09 21.92
N VAL A 530 20.36 43.10 22.28
CA VAL A 530 20.82 44.48 22.46
C VAL A 530 20.86 44.79 23.95
N SER A 531 21.84 45.57 24.41
CA SER A 531 21.92 45.97 25.82
C SER A 531 20.69 46.77 26.25
N THR A 532 20.05 46.34 27.34
CA THR A 532 18.99 47.08 28.05
C THR A 532 19.51 47.62 29.38
N PRO A 533 18.80 48.56 30.03
CA PRO A 533 19.12 49.00 31.39
C PRO A 533 19.22 47.82 32.38
N ASP A 534 18.42 46.77 32.18
CA ASP A 534 18.36 45.60 33.06
C ASP A 534 19.41 44.53 32.74
N TYR A 535 19.93 44.49 31.50
CA TYR A 535 20.91 43.48 31.08
C TYR A 535 21.87 44.05 30.03
N LYS A 536 23.13 44.22 30.42
CA LYS A 536 24.20 44.70 29.54
C LYS A 536 24.89 43.52 28.85
N VAL A 537 24.82 43.47 27.53
CA VAL A 537 25.45 42.43 26.71
C VAL A 537 26.95 42.69 26.62
N LYS A 538 27.77 41.71 27.00
CA LYS A 538 29.23 41.85 26.94
C LYS A 538 29.73 41.76 25.50
N GLY A 539 30.56 42.73 25.11
CA GLY A 539 31.24 42.71 23.81
C GLY A 539 30.47 43.33 22.65
N GLU A 540 29.35 44.01 22.93
CA GLU A 540 28.58 44.73 21.92
C GLU A 540 29.43 45.82 21.24
N GLY A 541 29.44 45.83 19.91
CA GLY A 541 30.13 46.81 19.07
C GLY A 541 31.64 46.58 18.91
N LEU A 542 32.20 45.48 19.41
CA LEU A 542 33.60 45.14 19.18
C LEU A 542 33.88 44.79 17.71
N VAL A 543 35.11 45.06 17.27
CA VAL A 543 35.59 44.77 15.92
C VAL A 543 36.67 43.71 16.00
N PHE A 544 36.52 42.63 15.24
CA PHE A 544 37.44 41.50 15.16
C PHE A 544 38.05 41.37 13.77
N TYR A 545 39.29 40.90 13.71
CA TYR A 545 40.02 40.68 12.46
C TYR A 545 39.67 39.36 11.79
N SER A 546 39.33 38.31 12.56
CA SER A 546 39.05 36.96 12.04
C SER A 546 38.08 36.18 12.94
N ALA A 547 37.52 35.09 12.42
CA ALA A 547 36.69 34.17 13.19
C ALA A 547 37.44 33.52 14.37
N GLU A 548 38.73 33.22 14.21
CA GLU A 548 39.56 32.64 15.28
C GLU A 548 39.66 33.58 16.50
N GLU A 549 39.76 34.90 16.25
CA GLU A 549 39.81 35.90 17.32
C GLU A 549 38.48 35.96 18.09
N VAL A 550 37.35 35.79 17.39
CA VAL A 550 36.02 35.69 18.00
C VAL A 550 35.93 34.45 18.90
N ASN A 551 36.46 33.30 18.45
CA ASN A 551 36.49 32.09 19.26
C ASN A 551 37.32 32.24 20.53
N ILE A 552 38.50 32.87 20.43
CA ILE A 552 39.34 33.16 21.59
C ILE A 552 38.58 34.07 22.57
N ALA A 553 37.97 35.14 22.07
CA ALA A 553 37.21 36.06 22.90
C ALA A 553 36.00 35.41 23.58
N TYR A 554 35.30 34.50 22.88
CA TYR A 554 34.18 33.75 23.41
C TYR A 554 34.63 32.75 24.48
N ASN A 555 35.71 32.01 24.23
CA ASN A 555 36.28 31.04 25.18
C ASN A 555 36.81 31.72 26.45
N GLU A 556 37.36 32.93 26.34
CA GLU A 556 37.79 33.76 27.48
C GLU A 556 36.62 34.49 28.18
N GLY A 557 35.38 34.32 27.71
CA GLY A 557 34.18 34.94 28.28
C GLY A 557 34.15 36.47 28.17
N ARG A 558 34.88 37.04 27.21
CA ARG A 558 34.94 38.49 26.94
C ARG A 558 33.76 38.97 26.11
N VAL A 559 33.18 38.10 25.28
CA VAL A 559 32.00 38.36 24.46
C VAL A 559 30.90 37.34 24.76
N GLU A 560 29.64 37.79 24.70
CA GLU A 560 28.46 36.91 24.77
C GLU A 560 28.05 36.39 23.39
N LEU A 561 27.40 35.22 23.36
CA LEU A 561 26.97 34.55 22.13
C LEU A 561 26.07 35.42 21.23
N HIS A 562 25.22 36.23 21.85
CA HIS A 562 24.23 37.08 21.17
C HIS A 562 24.72 38.51 20.91
N ALA A 563 25.97 38.82 21.25
CA ALA A 563 26.53 40.16 21.08
C ALA A 563 26.66 40.50 19.59
N LEU A 564 26.23 41.72 19.23
CA LEU A 564 26.46 42.30 17.92
C LEU A 564 27.92 42.74 17.80
N ILE A 565 28.62 42.20 16.81
CA ILE A 565 30.05 42.41 16.58
C ILE A 565 30.29 42.72 15.10
N LYS A 566 31.43 43.34 14.79
CA LYS A 566 31.89 43.54 13.41
C LYS A 566 33.08 42.63 13.16
N VAL A 567 33.04 41.81 12.13
CA VAL A 567 34.11 40.85 11.83
C VAL A 567 34.50 41.00 10.37
N ASN A 568 35.80 40.98 10.10
CA ASN A 568 36.32 40.88 8.74
C ASN A 568 36.32 39.41 8.30
N ILE A 569 35.56 39.08 7.25
CA ILE A 569 35.30 37.69 6.85
C ILE A 569 35.55 37.50 5.35
N ASP A 570 35.99 36.29 5.00
CA ASP A 570 36.04 35.80 3.63
C ASP A 570 34.63 35.33 3.22
N ASP A 571 33.97 36.09 2.35
CA ASP A 571 32.63 35.77 1.86
C ASP A 571 32.64 35.53 0.34
N ILE A 572 31.64 34.82 -0.18
CA ILE A 572 31.44 34.60 -1.61
C ILE A 572 30.19 35.35 -2.05
N VAL A 573 30.39 36.50 -2.69
CA VAL A 573 29.32 37.33 -3.26
C VAL A 573 29.35 37.17 -4.77
N ASP A 574 28.23 36.77 -5.38
CA ASP A 574 28.10 36.54 -6.83
C ASP A 574 29.17 35.60 -7.43
N GLY A 575 29.59 34.60 -6.66
CA GLY A 575 30.59 33.60 -7.08
C GLY A 575 32.04 34.06 -6.95
N ASN A 576 32.30 35.30 -6.50
CA ASN A 576 33.64 35.82 -6.27
C ASN A 576 33.97 35.91 -4.77
N PRO A 577 35.18 35.50 -4.34
CA PRO A 577 35.61 35.65 -2.96
C PRO A 577 35.92 37.13 -2.67
N VAL A 578 35.18 37.74 -1.73
CA VAL A 578 35.32 39.13 -1.31
C VAL A 578 35.57 39.19 0.21
N LYS A 579 36.66 39.85 0.60
CA LYS A 579 36.93 40.21 2.01
C LYS A 579 36.26 41.51 2.37
N HIS A 580 35.35 41.49 3.34
CA HIS A 580 34.74 42.71 3.86
C HIS A 580 34.34 42.58 5.32
N ILE A 581 34.14 43.74 5.97
CA ILE A 581 33.69 43.82 7.36
C ILE A 581 32.16 43.76 7.37
N ILE A 582 31.60 42.74 8.03
CA ILE A 582 30.16 42.54 8.19
C ILE A 582 29.78 42.70 9.66
N GLU A 583 28.60 43.25 9.91
CA GLU A 583 27.97 43.23 11.22
C GLU A 583 27.22 41.91 11.43
N THR A 584 27.64 41.13 12.42
CA THR A 584 27.16 39.77 12.68
C THR A 584 27.05 39.52 14.19
N THR A 585 26.69 38.30 14.59
CA THR A 585 26.76 37.87 16.00
C THR A 585 27.83 36.81 16.19
N VAL A 586 28.37 36.70 17.40
CA VAL A 586 29.34 35.65 17.78
C VAL A 586 28.80 34.26 17.41
N GLY A 587 27.53 33.98 17.71
CA GLY A 587 26.90 32.71 17.36
C GLY A 587 26.79 32.44 15.86
N ARG A 588 26.56 33.47 15.02
CA ARG A 588 26.58 33.28 13.56
C ARG A 588 27.97 32.97 13.05
N VAL A 589 29.02 33.56 13.62
CA VAL A 589 30.41 33.24 13.26
C VAL A 589 30.71 31.77 13.56
N LEU A 590 30.34 31.28 14.76
CA LEU A 590 30.49 29.87 15.13
C LEU A 590 29.75 28.91 14.20
N PHE A 591 28.51 29.27 13.81
CA PHE A 591 27.74 28.46 12.86
C PHE A 591 28.42 28.35 11.49
N ASN A 592 29.05 29.44 11.02
CA ASN A 592 29.70 29.48 9.72
C ASN A 592 30.96 28.63 9.62
N GLU A 593 31.57 28.22 10.73
CA GLU A 593 32.72 27.29 10.73
C GLU A 593 32.36 25.89 10.24
N VAL A 594 31.09 25.51 10.40
CA VAL A 594 30.54 24.22 9.98
C VAL A 594 30.12 24.24 8.51
N ILE A 595 29.90 25.42 7.93
CA ILE A 595 29.39 25.58 6.58
C ILE A 595 30.50 25.23 5.57
N PRO A 596 30.20 24.46 4.51
CA PRO A 596 31.17 24.22 3.45
C PRO A 596 31.63 25.54 2.82
N PRO A 597 32.93 25.71 2.53
CA PRO A 597 33.49 26.98 2.06
C PRO A 597 32.89 27.46 0.73
N GLU A 598 32.29 26.56 -0.05
CA GLU A 598 31.64 26.84 -1.35
C GLU A 598 30.35 27.68 -1.23
N VAL A 599 29.72 27.73 -0.05
CA VAL A 599 28.39 28.33 0.12
C VAL A 599 28.44 29.82 0.48
N GLY A 600 29.58 30.27 1.02
CA GLY A 600 29.79 31.61 1.56
C GLY A 600 29.25 31.78 2.99
N PHE A 601 29.37 33.00 3.52
CA PHE A 601 28.96 33.35 4.87
C PHE A 601 27.44 33.56 4.95
N ILE A 602 26.80 32.93 5.94
CA ILE A 602 25.35 33.03 6.18
C ILE A 602 25.09 33.93 7.38
N ASN A 603 24.44 35.07 7.15
CA ASN A 603 24.15 36.08 8.17
C ASN A 603 22.65 36.26 8.45
N GLU A 604 21.93 35.15 8.64
CA GLU A 604 20.48 35.14 8.89
C GLU A 604 20.13 34.49 10.24
N ILE A 605 18.90 34.73 10.71
CA ILE A 605 18.36 34.03 11.89
C ILE A 605 17.92 32.64 11.45
N LEU A 606 18.45 31.60 12.11
CA LEU A 606 18.20 30.22 11.74
C LEU A 606 16.83 29.74 12.25
N THR A 607 15.80 30.04 11.49
CA THR A 607 14.47 29.43 11.61
C THR A 607 14.39 28.11 10.85
N LYS A 608 13.40 27.27 11.16
CA LYS A 608 13.16 26.02 10.42
C LYS A 608 13.03 26.21 8.90
N LYS A 609 12.43 27.33 8.46
CA LYS A 609 12.30 27.66 7.03
C LYS A 609 13.65 28.00 6.41
N SER A 610 14.40 28.92 7.03
CA SER A 610 15.74 29.29 6.57
C SER A 610 16.69 28.08 6.48
N LEU A 611 16.65 27.17 7.46
CA LEU A 611 17.47 25.96 7.44
C LEU A 611 17.16 25.07 6.23
N ARG A 612 15.89 24.96 5.83
CA ARG A 612 15.51 24.20 4.63
C ARG A 612 16.12 24.81 3.37
N ASP A 613 16.13 26.12 3.27
CA ASP A 613 16.65 26.84 2.11
C ASP A 613 18.18 26.79 2.07
N ILE A 614 18.84 26.89 3.24
CA ILE A 614 20.29 26.71 3.41
C ILE A 614 20.70 25.29 3.01
N ILE A 615 20.02 24.25 3.50
CA ILE A 615 20.32 22.86 3.15
C ILE A 615 20.16 22.65 1.63
N SER A 616 19.14 23.26 1.02
CA SER A 616 18.93 23.20 -0.44
C SER A 616 20.06 23.87 -1.21
N LYS A 617 20.56 25.03 -0.73
CA LYS A 617 21.71 25.75 -1.30
C LYS A 617 23.00 24.91 -1.18
N VAL A 618 23.27 24.36 0.00
CA VAL A 618 24.44 23.49 0.26
C VAL A 618 24.39 22.24 -0.63
N LEU A 619 23.22 21.64 -0.80
CA LEU A 619 23.05 20.45 -1.63
C LEU A 619 23.37 20.73 -3.10
N LYS A 620 22.94 21.89 -3.62
CA LYS A 620 23.17 22.29 -5.00
C LYS A 620 24.65 22.59 -5.27
N LEU A 621 25.33 23.27 -4.35
CA LEU A 621 26.72 23.71 -4.54
C LEU A 621 27.76 22.64 -4.19
N SER A 622 27.57 21.95 -3.06
CA SER A 622 28.57 21.06 -2.46
C SER A 622 28.31 19.57 -2.70
N GLY A 623 27.11 19.21 -3.15
CA GLY A 623 26.69 17.84 -3.44
C GLY A 623 26.41 16.98 -2.19
N MET A 624 25.81 15.80 -2.42
CA MET A 624 25.23 14.93 -1.39
C MET A 624 26.17 14.57 -0.22
N ALA A 625 27.43 14.25 -0.51
CA ALA A 625 28.36 13.73 0.51
C ALA A 625 28.74 14.81 1.54
N LYS A 626 29.04 16.03 1.07
CA LYS A 626 29.33 17.16 1.95
C LYS A 626 28.07 17.61 2.70
N THR A 627 26.91 17.58 2.05
CA THR A 627 25.64 17.88 2.73
C THR A 627 25.33 16.88 3.85
N ALA A 628 25.61 15.58 3.66
CA ALA A 628 25.40 14.59 4.72
C ALA A 628 26.30 14.85 5.93
N ALA A 629 27.57 15.22 5.72
CA ALA A 629 28.47 15.61 6.80
C ALA A 629 27.98 16.89 7.51
N PHE A 630 27.62 17.91 6.73
CA PHE A 630 27.04 19.16 7.24
C PHE A 630 25.79 18.95 8.09
N LEU A 631 24.93 18.00 7.70
CA LEU A 631 23.73 17.64 8.47
C LEU A 631 24.07 16.98 9.82
N ASP A 632 25.10 16.14 9.86
CA ASP A 632 25.60 15.55 11.10
C ASP A 632 26.17 16.64 12.02
N ASP A 633 26.98 17.55 11.48
CA ASP A 633 27.60 18.64 12.24
C ASP A 633 26.55 19.65 12.77
N ILE A 634 25.54 20.00 11.96
CA ILE A 634 24.42 20.86 12.40
C ILE A 634 23.64 20.22 13.53
N LYS A 635 23.41 18.91 13.46
CA LYS A 635 22.69 18.18 14.50
C LYS A 635 23.46 18.25 15.82
N ASP A 636 24.77 17.98 15.78
CA ASP A 636 25.62 18.02 16.97
C ASP A 636 25.67 19.43 17.58
N LEU A 637 25.89 20.45 16.74
CA LEU A 637 25.91 21.86 17.15
C LEU A 637 24.55 22.32 17.72
N GLY A 638 23.45 21.91 17.09
CA GLY A 638 22.10 22.23 17.54
C GLY A 638 21.79 21.64 18.91
N TYR A 639 22.16 20.38 19.16
CA TYR A 639 21.99 19.76 20.48
C TYR A 639 22.89 20.39 21.55
N GLU A 640 24.15 20.67 21.24
CA GLU A 640 25.07 21.30 22.17
C GLU A 640 24.57 22.69 22.60
N MET A 641 24.12 23.51 21.64
CA MET A 641 23.61 24.84 21.94
C MET A 641 22.24 24.83 22.61
N ALA A 642 21.38 23.87 22.30
CA ALA A 642 20.12 23.68 23.03
C ALA A 642 20.40 23.35 24.51
N PHE A 643 21.37 22.47 24.77
CA PHE A 643 21.80 22.13 26.12
C PHE A 643 22.41 23.32 26.87
N LYS A 644 23.37 24.04 26.24
CA LYS A 644 24.00 25.23 26.83
C LYS A 644 23.01 26.38 27.06
N GLY A 645 22.03 26.54 26.16
CA GLY A 645 21.00 27.56 26.26
C GLY A 645 20.06 27.37 27.45
N GLY A 646 19.94 26.14 27.99
CA GLY A 646 19.19 25.88 29.22
C GLY A 646 17.72 26.31 29.16
N LEU A 647 17.12 26.32 27.96
CA LEU A 647 15.76 26.80 27.75
C LEU A 647 14.77 25.89 28.47
N SER A 648 14.01 26.46 29.41
CA SER A 648 12.95 25.80 30.16
C SER A 648 11.60 26.42 29.85
N PHE A 649 10.54 25.64 30.05
CA PHE A 649 9.17 26.12 29.96
C PHE A 649 8.59 26.30 31.37
N ASN A 650 8.42 27.54 31.80
CA ASN A 650 7.81 27.86 33.09
C ASN A 650 6.39 28.43 32.91
N LEU A 651 5.56 28.29 33.94
CA LEU A 651 4.19 28.84 33.92
C LEU A 651 4.16 30.38 33.87
N GLU A 652 5.22 31.02 34.35
CA GLU A 652 5.40 32.48 34.29
C GLU A 652 5.62 32.97 32.86
N ASP A 653 6.25 32.18 31.99
CA ASP A 653 6.48 32.53 30.59
C ASP A 653 5.17 32.57 29.77
N VAL A 654 4.12 31.93 30.27
CA VAL A 654 2.76 31.95 29.68
C VAL A 654 2.02 33.22 30.15
N ILE A 655 2.23 34.34 29.45
CA ILE A 655 1.64 35.63 29.83
C ILE A 655 0.18 35.70 29.36
N VAL A 656 -0.75 36.00 30.28
CA VAL A 656 -2.15 36.30 29.95
C VAL A 656 -2.28 37.81 29.76
N PRO A 657 -2.83 38.30 28.63
CA PRO A 657 -2.99 39.73 28.41
C PRO A 657 -4.02 40.34 29.37
N ASP A 658 -3.68 41.45 30.02
CA ASP A 658 -4.62 42.19 30.88
C ASP A 658 -5.80 42.75 30.09
N GLU A 659 -5.60 43.02 28.79
CA GLU A 659 -6.64 43.46 27.86
C GLU A 659 -7.74 42.42 27.65
N LYS A 660 -7.51 41.15 27.99
CA LYS A 660 -8.50 40.06 27.86
C LYS A 660 -9.83 40.40 28.53
N ALA A 661 -9.80 40.93 29.75
CA ALA A 661 -11.02 41.25 30.48
C ALA A 661 -11.86 42.32 29.75
N LYS A 662 -11.19 43.30 29.12
CA LYS A 662 -11.83 44.36 28.34
C LYS A 662 -12.47 43.83 27.06
N PHE A 663 -11.77 42.95 26.34
CA PHE A 663 -12.30 42.33 25.13
C PHE A 663 -13.49 41.40 25.40
N VAL A 664 -13.47 40.70 26.53
CA VAL A 664 -14.60 39.84 26.93
C VAL A 664 -15.82 40.66 27.32
N SER A 665 -15.66 41.78 28.05
CA SER A 665 -16.78 42.67 28.36
C SER A 665 -17.39 43.29 27.11
N GLU A 666 -16.55 43.75 26.18
CA GLU A 666 -17.01 44.29 24.89
C GLU A 666 -17.81 43.24 24.09
N GLY A 667 -17.40 41.97 24.14
CA GLY A 667 -18.15 40.88 23.52
C GLY A 667 -19.52 40.63 24.14
N TYR A 668 -19.62 40.72 25.47
CA TYR A 668 -20.91 40.58 26.13
C TYR A 668 -21.87 41.72 25.78
N GLU A 669 -21.39 42.97 25.73
CA GLU A 669 -22.20 44.12 25.31
C GLU A 669 -22.72 43.95 23.87
N GLN A 670 -21.84 43.57 22.94
CA GLN A 670 -22.24 43.34 21.54
C GLN A 670 -23.23 42.18 21.39
N VAL A 671 -23.07 41.11 22.16
CA VAL A 671 -24.02 39.97 22.15
C VAL A 671 -25.38 40.38 22.74
N GLU A 672 -25.40 41.23 23.76
CA GLU A 672 -26.64 41.76 24.35
C GLU A 672 -27.40 42.64 23.33
N ASP A 673 -26.69 43.48 22.57
CA ASP A 673 -27.29 44.26 21.49
C ASP A 673 -27.93 43.37 20.42
N VAL A 674 -27.27 42.29 20.02
CA VAL A 674 -27.81 41.30 19.06
C VAL A 674 -29.03 40.59 19.64
N LEU A 675 -29.02 40.22 20.93
CA LEU A 675 -30.16 39.63 21.60
C LEU A 675 -31.35 40.60 21.70
N ASN A 676 -31.09 41.88 21.96
CA ASN A 676 -32.12 42.92 21.99
C ASN A 676 -32.76 43.11 20.62
N ASN A 677 -31.97 43.16 19.54
CA ASN A 677 -32.48 43.21 18.17
C ASN A 677 -33.34 41.99 17.82
N TYR A 678 -32.95 40.80 18.30
CA TYR A 678 -33.74 39.58 18.14
C TYR A 678 -35.06 39.64 18.91
N ASN A 679 -35.03 40.10 20.17
CA ASN A 679 -36.22 40.25 21.02
C ASN A 679 -37.21 41.29 20.48
N MET A 680 -36.71 42.34 19.81
CA MET A 680 -37.53 43.34 19.09
C MET A 680 -38.05 42.83 17.74
N GLY A 681 -37.64 41.63 17.30
CA GLY A 681 -38.07 41.01 16.06
C GLY A 681 -37.42 41.56 14.79
N TRP A 682 -36.30 42.28 14.90
CA TRP A 682 -35.61 42.90 13.77
C TRP A 682 -34.73 41.91 12.99
N ILE A 683 -34.25 40.85 13.65
CA ILE A 683 -33.39 39.82 13.06
C ILE A 683 -33.98 38.42 13.26
N THR A 684 -33.65 37.51 12.36
CA THR A 684 -34.03 36.09 12.47
C THR A 684 -33.09 35.32 13.41
N ASN A 685 -33.51 34.15 13.90
CA ASN A 685 -32.66 33.33 14.78
C ASN A 685 -31.38 32.84 14.10
N ASN A 686 -31.40 32.62 12.79
CA ASN A 686 -30.20 32.23 12.04
C ASN A 686 -29.21 33.39 11.92
N GLU A 687 -29.70 34.60 11.67
CA GLU A 687 -28.87 35.81 11.65
C GLU A 687 -28.30 36.11 13.04
N ARG A 688 -29.11 36.01 14.10
CA ARG A 688 -28.67 36.09 15.49
C ARG A 688 -27.51 35.13 15.77
N TYR A 689 -27.68 33.87 15.39
CA TYR A 689 -26.69 32.82 15.59
C TYR A 689 -25.37 33.12 14.85
N ASN A 690 -25.43 33.53 13.59
CA ASN A 690 -24.24 33.88 12.80
C ASN A 690 -23.54 35.12 13.36
N GLN A 691 -24.28 36.17 13.72
CA GLN A 691 -23.71 37.40 14.31
C GLN A 691 -22.99 37.13 15.62
N ILE A 692 -23.55 36.29 16.51
CA ILE A 692 -22.89 35.90 17.76
C ILE A 692 -21.57 35.18 17.49
N ILE A 693 -21.55 34.29 16.50
CA ILE A 693 -20.33 33.57 16.10
C ILE A 693 -19.27 34.55 15.57
N ASP A 694 -19.67 35.50 14.74
CA ASP A 694 -18.77 36.48 14.14
C ASP A 694 -18.17 37.41 15.20
N ILE A 695 -18.98 37.89 16.17
CA ILE A 695 -18.51 38.70 17.31
C ILE A 695 -17.41 37.97 18.07
N TRP A 696 -17.68 36.74 18.51
CA TRP A 696 -16.69 35.96 19.26
C TRP A 696 -15.45 35.60 18.42
N GLY A 697 -15.62 35.40 17.10
CA GLY A 697 -14.52 35.20 16.16
C GLY A 697 -13.59 36.41 16.06
N HIS A 698 -14.15 37.62 15.96
CA HIS A 698 -13.39 38.86 15.92
C HIS A 698 -12.63 39.13 17.22
N ILE A 699 -13.29 38.98 18.36
CA ILE A 699 -12.68 39.14 19.70
C ILE A 699 -11.51 38.18 19.88
N ASN A 700 -11.68 36.92 19.46
CA ASN A 700 -10.61 35.92 19.54
C ASN A 700 -9.39 36.32 18.71
N THR A 701 -9.61 36.86 17.52
CA THR A 701 -8.54 37.30 16.62
C THR A 701 -7.78 38.50 17.19
N ASN A 702 -8.50 39.47 17.74
CA ASN A 702 -7.90 40.66 18.37
C ASN A 702 -7.10 40.29 19.62
N LEU A 703 -7.64 39.42 20.47
CA LEU A 703 -6.93 38.90 21.65
C LEU A 703 -5.65 38.16 21.25
N THR A 704 -5.70 37.35 20.18
CA THR A 704 -4.53 36.63 19.67
C THR A 704 -3.44 37.60 19.21
N ARG A 705 -3.81 38.69 18.53
CA ARG A 705 -2.86 39.70 18.06
C ARG A 705 -2.20 40.43 19.24
N ALA A 706 -2.99 40.84 20.23
CA ALA A 706 -2.48 41.49 21.45
C ALA A 706 -1.51 40.58 22.21
N LEU A 707 -1.88 39.31 22.40
CA LEU A 707 -1.05 38.28 23.01
C LEU A 707 0.30 38.12 22.29
N MET A 708 0.28 38.01 20.96
CA MET A 708 1.51 37.83 20.18
C MET A 708 2.45 39.03 20.27
N ASN A 709 1.89 40.25 20.24
CA ASN A 709 2.68 41.46 20.39
C ASN A 709 3.36 41.50 21.77
N GLN A 710 2.62 41.17 22.83
CA GLN A 710 3.16 41.14 24.20
C GLN A 710 4.25 40.06 24.39
N LEU A 711 4.06 38.87 23.81
CA LEU A 711 5.07 37.81 23.84
C LEU A 711 6.34 38.16 23.04
N SER A 712 6.20 38.92 21.94
CA SER A 712 7.34 39.34 21.12
C SER A 712 8.23 40.38 21.80
N THR A 713 7.65 41.26 22.62
CA THR A 713 8.36 42.31 23.35
C THR A 713 8.96 41.80 24.66
N ASP A 714 8.37 40.78 25.27
CA ASP A 714 8.86 40.19 26.52
C ASP A 714 10.31 39.68 26.38
N LYS A 715 11.19 40.15 27.29
CA LYS A 715 12.63 39.86 27.28
C LYS A 715 13.29 40.07 25.89
N GLN A 716 12.85 41.05 25.09
CA GLN A 716 13.28 41.23 23.69
C GLN A 716 13.05 39.99 22.80
N GLY A 717 11.99 39.24 23.07
CA GLY A 717 11.66 37.98 22.39
C GLY A 717 12.48 36.78 22.84
N PHE A 718 13.23 36.86 23.95
CA PHE A 718 13.89 35.71 24.59
C PHE A 718 12.98 34.94 25.57
N ASN A 719 11.67 35.20 25.52
CA ASN A 719 10.69 34.33 26.17
C ASN A 719 10.75 32.93 25.52
N SER A 720 10.91 31.88 26.33
CA SER A 720 11.05 30.49 25.86
C SER A 720 9.88 30.05 24.97
N LEU A 721 8.65 30.42 25.32
CA LEU A 721 7.45 30.08 24.56
C LEU A 721 7.42 30.77 23.20
N TYR A 722 7.80 32.05 23.17
CA TYR A 722 7.89 32.82 21.94
C TYR A 722 9.00 32.28 21.03
N MET A 723 10.17 31.95 21.60
CA MET A 723 11.28 31.36 20.84
C MET A 723 10.91 30.01 20.21
N MET A 724 10.17 29.14 20.91
CA MET A 724 9.70 27.87 20.35
C MET A 724 8.77 28.08 19.15
N LEU A 725 7.91 29.09 19.20
CA LEU A 725 7.02 29.48 18.11
C LEU A 725 7.77 30.10 16.93
N ASP A 726 8.57 31.14 17.19
CA ASP A 726 9.23 31.95 16.16
C ASP A 726 10.30 31.16 15.41
N SER A 727 11.04 30.29 16.11
CA SER A 727 11.99 29.35 15.49
C SER A 727 11.30 28.33 14.56
N GLY A 728 10.00 28.08 14.77
CA GLY A 728 9.26 27.00 14.13
C GLY A 728 9.67 25.60 14.61
N ALA A 729 10.36 25.51 15.75
CA ALA A 729 10.80 24.25 16.36
C ALA A 729 9.59 23.40 16.80
N ARG A 730 8.70 24.01 17.60
CA ARG A 730 7.48 23.37 18.10
C ARG A 730 6.47 24.41 18.55
N GLY A 731 5.21 24.17 18.25
CA GLY A 731 4.11 25.05 18.64
C GLY A 731 3.46 25.72 17.44
N SER A 732 2.18 26.04 17.56
CA SER A 732 1.45 26.89 16.63
C SER A 732 0.85 28.08 17.36
N GLN A 733 0.52 29.13 16.60
CA GLN A 733 -0.16 30.31 17.15
C GLN A 733 -1.47 29.93 17.84
N GLU A 734 -2.20 28.97 17.27
CA GLU A 734 -3.44 28.41 17.82
C GLU A 734 -3.22 27.74 19.18
N GLN A 735 -2.14 26.99 19.35
CA GLN A 735 -1.82 26.31 20.61
C GLN A 735 -1.46 27.30 21.71
N ILE A 736 -0.67 28.33 21.39
CA ILE A 736 -0.32 29.41 22.33
C ILE A 736 -1.57 30.19 22.73
N ARG A 737 -2.45 30.49 21.77
CA ARG A 737 -3.75 31.12 22.05
C ARG A 737 -4.57 30.33 23.06
N GLN A 738 -4.59 28.99 22.96
CA GLN A 738 -5.33 28.16 23.92
C GLN A 738 -4.69 28.12 25.31
N LEU A 739 -3.37 28.35 25.43
CA LEU A 739 -2.65 28.36 26.70
C LEU A 739 -2.89 29.65 27.49
N SER A 740 -2.78 30.82 26.85
CA SER A 740 -2.81 32.13 27.51
C SER A 740 -3.94 33.07 27.07
N GLY A 741 -4.49 32.89 25.87
CA GLY A 741 -5.59 33.73 25.37
C GLY A 741 -6.95 33.24 25.85
N MET A 742 -7.79 32.85 24.90
CA MET A 742 -9.01 32.09 25.14
C MET A 742 -9.13 30.97 24.11
N ARG A 743 -9.87 29.93 24.46
CA ARG A 743 -10.01 28.78 23.56
C ARG A 743 -10.99 29.06 22.42
N GLY A 744 -12.05 29.82 22.71
CA GLY A 744 -13.02 30.30 21.73
C GLY A 744 -14.13 29.28 21.42
N LEU A 745 -14.67 29.37 20.20
CA LEU A 745 -15.82 28.60 19.74
C LEU A 745 -15.47 27.14 19.44
N MET A 746 -16.36 26.21 19.79
CA MET A 746 -16.18 24.77 19.57
C MET A 746 -17.22 24.21 18.60
N ALA A 747 -16.78 23.28 17.76
CA ALA A 747 -17.67 22.60 16.82
C ALA A 747 -18.50 21.51 17.50
N LYS A 748 -19.78 21.43 17.15
CA LYS A 748 -20.70 20.37 17.60
C LYS A 748 -20.53 19.11 16.74
N PRO A 749 -20.71 17.91 17.31
CA PRO A 749 -20.78 16.68 16.53
C PRO A 749 -22.04 16.68 15.67
N GLN A 750 -21.90 16.47 14.36
CA GLN A 750 -23.04 16.36 13.45
C GLN A 750 -23.89 15.13 13.75
N LYS A 751 -25.22 15.29 13.73
CA LYS A 751 -26.16 14.16 13.61
C LYS A 751 -26.26 13.74 12.15
N SER A 752 -26.37 12.44 11.89
CA SER A 752 -26.51 11.88 10.54
C SER A 752 -27.75 12.48 9.84
N GLY A 753 -27.54 13.49 8.99
CA GLY A 753 -28.60 14.20 8.26
C GLY A 753 -28.53 15.74 8.27
N ALA A 754 -27.67 16.36 9.09
CA ALA A 754 -27.49 17.82 9.09
C ALA A 754 -26.45 18.27 8.04
N THR A 755 -26.78 19.28 7.24
CA THR A 755 -26.00 19.76 6.07
C THR A 755 -24.94 20.82 6.39
N GLY A 756 -24.51 20.96 7.65
CA GLY A 756 -23.51 21.96 8.05
C GLY A 756 -22.80 21.62 9.37
N ALA A 757 -21.60 22.15 9.57
CA ALA A 757 -20.89 22.04 10.84
C ALA A 757 -21.44 23.09 11.82
N GLU A 758 -22.38 22.69 12.67
CA GLU A 758 -22.91 23.56 13.73
C GLU A 758 -21.81 23.89 14.75
N ILE A 759 -21.66 25.16 15.07
CA ILE A 759 -20.78 25.68 16.14
C ILE A 759 -21.62 25.88 17.40
N ILE A 760 -21.03 25.68 18.57
CA ILE A 760 -21.71 25.98 19.84
C ILE A 760 -21.63 27.50 20.08
N GLU A 761 -22.79 28.15 20.27
CA GLU A 761 -22.89 29.61 20.41
C GLU A 761 -22.16 30.15 21.66
N ASN A 762 -22.04 29.34 22.71
CA ASN A 762 -21.31 29.68 23.93
C ASN A 762 -19.82 29.35 23.77
N PRO A 763 -18.92 30.36 23.72
CA PRO A 763 -17.48 30.14 23.63
C PRO A 763 -16.90 29.69 24.97
N ILE A 764 -15.70 29.12 24.91
CA ILE A 764 -14.87 28.87 26.10
C ILE A 764 -13.96 30.08 26.30
N LEU A 765 -14.24 30.87 27.34
CA LEU A 765 -13.51 32.10 27.68
C LEU A 765 -12.23 31.82 28.46
N SER A 766 -12.24 30.74 29.25
CA SER A 766 -11.10 30.31 30.03
C SER A 766 -9.96 29.76 29.15
N ASN A 767 -8.73 29.85 29.63
CA ASN A 767 -7.55 29.23 29.01
C ASN A 767 -7.00 28.09 29.87
N PHE A 768 -5.99 27.37 29.37
CA PHE A 768 -5.40 26.25 30.13
C PHE A 768 -4.62 26.70 31.36
N LYS A 769 -4.10 27.94 31.39
CA LYS A 769 -3.40 28.50 32.56
C LYS A 769 -4.35 28.83 33.71
N GLU A 770 -5.51 29.39 33.42
CA GLU A 770 -6.60 29.70 34.37
C GLU A 770 -7.37 28.45 34.79
N GLY A 771 -7.43 27.44 33.91
CA GLY A 771 -8.22 26.23 34.09
C GLY A 771 -9.63 26.36 33.49
N LEU A 772 -10.24 25.23 33.13
CA LEU A 772 -11.58 25.21 32.53
C LEU A 772 -12.63 24.78 33.56
N SER A 773 -13.82 25.38 33.47
CA SER A 773 -14.99 24.86 34.20
C SER A 773 -15.44 23.50 33.66
N VAL A 774 -16.25 22.77 34.43
CA VAL A 774 -16.77 21.45 34.04
C VAL A 774 -17.57 21.52 32.73
N LEU A 775 -18.38 22.57 32.55
CA LEU A 775 -19.19 22.77 31.34
C LEU A 775 -18.31 23.07 30.11
N GLU A 776 -17.34 23.98 30.25
CA GLU A 776 -16.40 24.29 29.16
C GLU A 776 -15.56 23.07 28.77
N TYR A 777 -15.10 22.31 29.75
CA TYR A 777 -14.36 21.07 29.50
C TYR A 777 -15.23 20.03 28.79
N PHE A 778 -16.50 19.88 29.20
CA PHE A 778 -17.44 18.98 28.54
C PHE A 778 -17.67 19.36 27.06
N ILE A 779 -17.92 20.64 26.78
CA ILE A 779 -18.08 21.17 25.40
C ILE A 779 -16.84 20.82 24.55
N SER A 780 -15.67 20.99 25.13
CA SER A 780 -14.38 20.66 24.52
C SER A 780 -14.23 19.19 24.11
N THR A 781 -14.82 18.26 24.88
CA THR A 781 -14.65 16.81 24.63
C THR A 781 -15.22 16.37 23.28
N HIS A 782 -16.24 17.07 22.79
CA HIS A 782 -16.89 16.75 21.51
C HIS A 782 -15.93 16.86 20.33
N GLY A 783 -15.22 17.99 20.23
CA GLY A 783 -14.22 18.22 19.19
C GLY A 783 -13.04 17.25 19.29
N ALA A 784 -12.51 17.05 20.51
CA ALA A 784 -11.38 16.16 20.75
C ALA A 784 -11.68 14.70 20.38
N ARG A 785 -12.84 14.17 20.81
CA ARG A 785 -13.26 12.80 20.49
C ARG A 785 -13.49 12.61 18.99
N LYS A 786 -14.11 13.58 18.31
CA LYS A 786 -14.32 13.53 16.87
C LYS A 786 -12.98 13.50 16.12
N GLY A 787 -12.03 14.35 16.49
CA GLY A 787 -10.68 14.37 15.90
C GLY A 787 -9.94 13.04 16.05
N LEU A 788 -9.98 12.44 17.25
CA LEU A 788 -9.35 11.13 17.50
C LEU A 788 -10.03 10.00 16.69
N ALA A 789 -11.36 9.95 16.68
CA ALA A 789 -12.11 8.95 15.93
C ALA A 789 -11.89 9.08 14.42
N ASP A 790 -11.88 10.30 13.90
CA ASP A 790 -11.64 10.57 12.49
C ASP A 790 -10.22 10.16 12.08
N THR A 791 -9.21 10.42 12.91
CA THR A 791 -7.82 10.01 12.63
C THR A 791 -7.69 8.48 12.53
N ALA A 792 -8.36 7.75 13.43
CA ALA A 792 -8.36 6.28 13.41
C ALA A 792 -9.06 5.70 12.16
N LEU A 793 -10.17 6.29 11.70
CA LEU A 793 -10.91 5.82 10.53
C LEU A 793 -10.21 6.18 9.21
N LYS A 794 -9.65 7.39 9.09
CA LYS A 794 -9.01 7.91 7.85
C LYS A 794 -7.82 7.08 7.38
N THR A 795 -7.08 6.49 8.31
CA THR A 795 -5.88 5.71 8.01
C THR A 795 -6.16 4.57 7.03
N ALA A 796 -7.33 3.94 7.11
CA ALA A 796 -7.73 2.86 6.21
C ALA A 796 -8.03 3.35 4.77
N ASP A 797 -8.63 4.52 4.63
CA ASP A 797 -9.06 5.08 3.35
C ASP A 797 -7.88 5.61 2.53
N ALA A 798 -6.95 6.33 3.18
CA ALA A 798 -5.73 6.81 2.53
C ALA A 798 -4.86 5.64 2.01
N GLY A 799 -4.69 4.58 2.82
CA GLY A 799 -4.00 3.37 2.39
C GLY A 799 -4.71 2.64 1.25
N TYR A 800 -6.04 2.70 1.21
CA TYR A 800 -6.83 2.13 0.12
C TYR A 800 -6.71 2.92 -1.19
N LEU A 801 -6.73 4.24 -1.12
CA LEU A 801 -6.49 5.13 -2.27
C LEU A 801 -5.10 4.89 -2.84
N THR A 802 -4.06 4.93 -2.00
CA THR A 802 -2.67 4.66 -2.40
C THR A 802 -2.55 3.33 -3.13
N ARG A 803 -3.18 2.28 -2.59
CA ARG A 803 -3.19 0.97 -3.24
C ARG A 803 -3.86 0.99 -4.62
N ARG A 804 -5.01 1.66 -4.76
CA ARG A 804 -5.67 1.78 -6.08
C ARG A 804 -4.80 2.53 -7.08
N LEU A 805 -4.11 3.59 -6.65
CA LEU A 805 -3.20 4.34 -7.50
C LEU A 805 -2.03 3.46 -7.95
N VAL A 806 -1.43 2.69 -7.03
CA VAL A 806 -0.36 1.74 -7.37
C VAL A 806 -0.88 0.67 -8.34
N ASP A 807 -2.04 0.06 -8.07
CA ASP A 807 -2.61 -1.00 -8.92
C ASP A 807 -2.85 -0.50 -10.38
N VAL A 808 -3.10 0.79 -10.59
CA VAL A 808 -3.31 1.39 -11.93
C VAL A 808 -1.99 1.80 -12.61
N SER A 809 -1.01 2.28 -11.84
CA SER A 809 0.21 2.89 -12.37
C SER A 809 1.46 2.01 -12.28
N GLN A 810 1.37 0.81 -11.70
CA GLN A 810 2.52 -0.07 -11.46
C GLN A 810 3.33 -0.39 -12.72
N ASP A 811 2.67 -0.50 -13.88
CA ASP A 811 3.31 -0.84 -15.16
C ASP A 811 3.96 0.37 -15.86
N VAL A 812 3.84 1.58 -15.29
CA VAL A 812 4.39 2.82 -15.83
C VAL A 812 5.86 2.94 -15.39
N ILE A 813 6.76 2.51 -16.28
CA ILE A 813 8.21 2.54 -16.12
C ILE A 813 8.86 3.35 -17.25
N ILE A 814 10.08 3.84 -17.00
CA ILE A 814 10.85 4.57 -18.02
C ILE A 814 11.59 3.58 -18.90
N THR A 815 11.23 3.55 -20.18
CA THR A 815 11.72 2.53 -21.13
C THR A 815 12.73 3.07 -22.12
N GLU A 816 12.57 4.32 -22.54
CA GLU A 816 13.40 4.99 -23.54
C GLU A 816 13.77 6.42 -23.11
N GLU A 817 14.79 6.99 -23.72
CA GLU A 817 15.24 8.36 -23.42
C GLU A 817 14.30 9.41 -24.03
N ASP A 818 13.95 9.25 -25.30
CA ASP A 818 13.11 10.19 -26.04
C ASP A 818 12.14 9.43 -26.96
N CYS A 819 10.86 9.81 -26.94
CA CYS A 819 9.87 9.31 -27.91
C CYS A 819 9.73 10.17 -29.17
N GLY A 820 10.37 11.35 -29.22
CA GLY A 820 10.32 12.27 -30.36
C GLY A 820 9.00 13.02 -30.53
N THR A 821 8.09 12.98 -29.54
CA THR A 821 6.80 13.70 -29.63
C THR A 821 7.01 15.21 -29.72
N LEU A 822 6.27 15.84 -30.63
CA LEU A 822 6.18 17.30 -30.77
C LEU A 822 4.96 17.87 -30.03
N ARG A 823 4.28 17.07 -29.21
CA ARG A 823 3.06 17.46 -28.50
C ARG A 823 3.37 17.76 -27.04
N GLY A 824 3.03 18.96 -26.58
CA GLY A 824 3.16 19.35 -25.18
C GLY A 824 1.85 19.73 -24.51
N LEU A 825 2.00 20.24 -23.30
CA LEU A 825 0.99 20.99 -22.56
C LEU A 825 1.50 22.41 -22.36
N VAL A 826 0.62 23.38 -22.50
CA VAL A 826 0.95 24.78 -22.23
C VAL A 826 0.98 25.00 -20.71
N ALA A 827 2.08 25.56 -20.22
CA ALA A 827 2.29 25.94 -18.84
C ALA A 827 2.19 27.44 -18.64
N THR A 828 1.31 27.82 -17.71
CA THR A 828 0.99 29.19 -17.29
C THR A 828 0.94 29.25 -15.77
N ALA A 829 1.22 30.41 -15.19
CA ALA A 829 1.05 30.65 -13.76
C ALA A 829 -0.42 30.45 -13.34
N ILE A 830 -0.66 29.80 -12.20
CA ILE A 830 -2.00 29.54 -11.70
C ILE A 830 -2.45 30.72 -10.86
N LYS A 831 -3.46 31.45 -11.34
CA LYS A 831 -4.05 32.61 -10.66
C LYS A 831 -5.41 32.22 -10.07
N LYS A 832 -5.61 32.49 -8.78
CA LYS A 832 -6.93 32.40 -8.14
C LYS A 832 -7.39 33.83 -7.87
N ASN A 833 -8.31 34.32 -8.70
CA ASN A 833 -8.65 35.74 -8.80
C ASN A 833 -7.42 36.55 -9.24
N GLU A 834 -6.89 37.42 -8.38
CA GLU A 834 -5.70 38.24 -8.64
C GLU A 834 -4.43 37.72 -7.94
N GLU A 835 -4.55 36.75 -7.03
CA GLU A 835 -3.40 36.16 -6.34
C GLU A 835 -2.80 35.04 -7.18
N VAL A 836 -1.49 35.13 -7.43
CA VAL A 836 -0.70 34.05 -8.03
C VAL A 836 -0.48 32.99 -6.95
N VAL A 837 -1.10 31.83 -7.13
CA VAL A 837 -0.97 30.70 -6.19
C VAL A 837 0.31 29.92 -6.47
N GLU A 838 0.64 29.74 -7.74
CA GLU A 838 1.84 29.03 -8.20
C GLU A 838 2.43 29.80 -9.39
N THR A 839 3.73 30.10 -9.31
CA THR A 839 4.45 30.89 -10.33
C THR A 839 4.73 30.07 -11.58
N LEU A 840 5.11 30.72 -12.67
CA LEU A 840 5.50 30.00 -13.89
C LEU A 840 6.79 29.19 -13.63
N TYR A 841 7.75 29.78 -12.91
CA TYR A 841 8.99 29.15 -12.44
C TYR A 841 8.74 27.79 -11.79
N GLU A 842 7.85 27.72 -10.78
CA GLU A 842 7.59 26.48 -10.04
C GLU A 842 6.98 25.39 -10.93
N ARG A 843 6.12 25.78 -11.88
CA ARG A 843 5.46 24.83 -12.80
C ARG A 843 6.40 24.23 -13.84
N ILE A 844 7.36 25.01 -14.33
CA ILE A 844 8.22 24.61 -15.45
C ILE A 844 9.52 23.94 -14.99
N LEU A 845 9.94 24.15 -13.74
CA LEU A 845 11.20 23.63 -13.21
C LEU A 845 11.31 22.11 -13.38
N GLY A 846 12.43 21.65 -13.95
CA GLY A 846 12.73 20.23 -14.18
C GLY A 846 11.90 19.57 -15.29
N ARG A 847 11.08 20.33 -16.04
CA ARG A 847 10.40 19.86 -17.25
C ARG A 847 11.28 20.09 -18.47
N THR A 848 10.95 19.43 -19.57
CA THR A 848 11.61 19.68 -20.85
C THR A 848 10.72 20.46 -21.79
N THR A 849 11.28 21.37 -22.56
CA THR A 849 10.58 22.17 -23.57
C THR A 849 10.21 21.35 -24.81
N VAL A 850 9.13 21.73 -25.49
CA VAL A 850 8.78 21.20 -26.82
C VAL A 850 9.47 21.99 -27.93
N HIS A 851 9.46 23.32 -27.79
CA HIS A 851 9.96 24.27 -28.78
C HIS A 851 11.10 25.11 -28.20
N ASP A 852 11.90 25.69 -29.09
CA ASP A 852 12.91 26.69 -28.73
C ASP A 852 12.22 27.91 -28.11
N ILE A 853 12.74 28.39 -26.98
CA ILE A 853 12.21 29.56 -26.29
C ILE A 853 13.16 30.73 -26.53
N TYR A 854 12.62 31.80 -27.11
CA TYR A 854 13.36 33.06 -27.33
C TYR A 854 12.87 34.12 -26.37
N HIS A 855 13.79 34.97 -25.91
CA HIS A 855 13.43 36.15 -25.15
C HIS A 855 12.70 37.14 -26.08
N PRO A 856 11.46 37.55 -25.77
CA PRO A 856 10.63 38.34 -26.69
C PRO A 856 11.18 39.75 -26.98
N LEU A 857 11.93 40.34 -26.04
CA LEU A 857 12.52 41.68 -26.23
C LEU A 857 13.89 41.68 -26.91
N THR A 858 14.79 40.75 -26.56
CA THR A 858 16.17 40.72 -27.09
C THR A 858 16.32 39.81 -28.30
N GLY A 859 15.40 38.87 -28.52
CA GLY A 859 15.48 37.86 -29.57
C GLY A 859 16.52 36.77 -29.30
N GLU A 860 17.15 36.76 -28.13
CA GLU A 860 18.14 35.75 -27.75
C GLU A 860 17.47 34.41 -27.44
N LEU A 861 18.11 33.32 -27.85
CA LEU A 861 17.67 31.96 -27.52
C LEU A 861 17.95 31.70 -26.03
N ILE A 862 16.90 31.44 -25.25
CA ILE A 862 17.00 31.11 -23.82
C ILE A 862 17.35 29.63 -23.64
N ILE A 863 16.60 28.75 -24.32
CA ILE A 863 16.78 27.29 -24.23
C ILE A 863 16.32 26.62 -25.53
N GLY A 864 17.05 25.57 -25.93
CA GLY A 864 16.69 24.75 -27.08
C GLY A 864 15.55 23.78 -26.81
N ALA A 865 14.96 23.25 -27.87
CA ALA A 865 13.92 22.23 -27.79
C ALA A 865 14.45 20.94 -27.15
N CYS A 866 13.61 20.30 -26.33
CA CYS A 866 13.92 19.06 -25.62
C CYS A 866 15.07 19.14 -24.60
N GLU A 867 15.45 20.34 -24.17
CA GLU A 867 16.38 20.56 -23.06
C GLU A 867 15.63 20.69 -21.73
N GLU A 868 16.32 20.37 -20.63
CA GLU A 868 15.77 20.44 -19.28
C GLU A 868 15.78 21.88 -18.77
N LEU A 869 14.66 22.32 -18.20
CA LEU A 869 14.54 23.62 -17.54
C LEU A 869 15.17 23.55 -16.15
N THR A 870 16.38 24.09 -16.04
CA THR A 870 17.14 24.24 -14.78
C THR A 870 16.70 25.51 -14.03
N GLU A 871 17.11 25.67 -12.76
CA GLU A 871 16.70 26.83 -11.97
C GLU A 871 17.17 28.18 -12.56
N GLU A 872 18.33 28.20 -13.23
CA GLU A 872 18.85 29.40 -13.88
C GLU A 872 18.01 29.79 -15.08
N ILE A 873 17.69 28.82 -15.94
CA ILE A 873 16.86 29.03 -17.13
C ILE A 873 15.43 29.42 -16.73
N SER A 874 14.86 28.73 -15.73
CA SER A 874 13.52 29.04 -15.24
C SER A 874 13.44 30.45 -14.65
N LYS A 875 14.49 30.95 -13.99
CA LYS A 875 14.54 32.35 -13.52
C LYS A 875 14.57 33.33 -14.68
N ILE A 876 15.40 33.08 -15.69
CA ILE A 876 15.44 33.91 -16.91
C ILE A 876 14.06 33.98 -17.57
N ILE A 877 13.33 32.86 -17.59
CA ILE A 877 11.95 32.82 -18.14
C ILE A 877 10.98 33.62 -17.28
N GLU A 878 11.04 33.51 -15.94
CA GLU A 878 10.17 34.27 -15.03
C GLU A 878 10.44 35.79 -15.10
N ASP A 879 11.71 36.20 -15.21
CA ASP A 879 12.11 37.60 -15.33
C ASP A 879 11.78 38.19 -16.72
N SER A 880 11.60 37.32 -17.72
CA SER A 880 11.17 37.70 -19.06
C SER A 880 9.64 37.85 -19.13
N PRO A 881 9.09 38.64 -20.08
CA PRO A 881 7.64 38.81 -20.20
C PRO A 881 6.95 37.61 -20.90
N ILE A 882 7.44 36.39 -20.66
CA ILE A 882 6.89 35.14 -21.19
C ILE A 882 5.82 34.64 -20.21
N GLU A 883 4.55 34.66 -20.64
CA GLU A 883 3.44 34.21 -19.79
C GLU A 883 3.15 32.71 -19.90
N GLN A 884 3.57 32.09 -21.01
CA GLN A 884 3.26 30.70 -21.31
C GLN A 884 4.41 29.96 -21.98
N VAL A 885 4.64 28.72 -21.57
CA VAL A 885 5.68 27.83 -22.11
C VAL A 885 5.09 26.47 -22.44
N GLU A 886 5.36 25.94 -23.63
CA GLU A 886 4.93 24.59 -23.98
C GLU A 886 5.95 23.54 -23.50
N ILE A 887 5.52 22.70 -22.55
CA ILE A 887 6.33 21.67 -21.91
C ILE A 887 5.90 20.27 -22.37
N ARG A 888 6.86 19.33 -22.45
CA ARG A 888 6.54 17.93 -22.67
C ARG A 888 5.85 17.34 -21.44
N SER A 889 4.90 16.43 -21.67
CA SER A 889 4.13 15.78 -20.62
C SER A 889 4.08 14.28 -20.82
N VAL A 890 3.93 13.56 -19.72
CA VAL A 890 3.68 12.11 -19.73
C VAL A 890 2.38 11.76 -20.46
N LEU A 891 1.39 12.67 -20.45
CA LEU A 891 0.10 12.46 -21.12
C LEU A 891 0.19 12.52 -22.65
N THR A 892 1.18 13.25 -23.19
CA THR A 892 1.39 13.43 -24.64
C THR A 892 2.52 12.55 -25.18
N CYS A 893 3.04 11.64 -24.34
CA CYS A 893 4.10 10.71 -24.69
C CYS A 893 3.62 9.68 -25.72
N GLU A 894 4.37 9.51 -26.81
CA GLU A 894 4.06 8.53 -27.86
C GLU A 894 4.74 7.17 -27.66
N SER A 895 5.34 6.93 -26.49
CA SER A 895 5.96 5.65 -26.18
C SER A 895 4.90 4.53 -26.13
N LYS A 896 5.17 3.42 -26.81
CA LYS A 896 4.22 2.28 -26.85
C LYS A 896 4.14 1.50 -25.54
N LYS A 897 5.21 1.52 -24.74
CA LYS A 897 5.32 0.80 -23.48
C LYS A 897 6.04 1.67 -22.47
N GLY A 898 5.36 2.05 -21.40
CA GLY A 898 5.93 2.95 -20.40
C GLY A 898 5.99 4.38 -20.90
N VAL A 899 7.00 5.13 -20.43
CA VAL A 899 7.15 6.57 -20.66
C VAL A 899 8.59 6.89 -21.03
N CYS A 900 8.78 7.96 -21.81
CA CYS A 900 10.09 8.47 -22.19
C CYS A 900 10.70 9.36 -21.08
N ALA A 901 12.03 9.32 -20.89
CA ALA A 901 12.71 10.11 -19.87
C ALA A 901 12.48 11.63 -20.04
N ARG A 902 12.57 12.14 -21.27
CA ARG A 902 12.32 13.57 -21.58
C ARG A 902 10.89 14.00 -21.27
N CYS A 903 9.91 13.15 -21.58
CA CYS A 903 8.49 13.41 -21.35
C CYS A 903 8.13 13.51 -19.86
N TYR A 904 8.91 12.82 -19.02
CA TYR A 904 8.79 12.89 -17.57
C TYR A 904 9.55 14.10 -17.02
N GLY A 905 10.81 14.26 -17.40
CA GLY A 905 11.74 15.30 -16.96
C GLY A 905 12.65 14.85 -15.81
N ARG A 906 12.85 15.74 -14.85
CA ARG A 906 13.77 15.59 -13.72
C ARG A 906 13.24 14.63 -12.66
N ASN A 907 14.13 13.79 -12.12
CA ASN A 907 13.89 13.05 -10.90
C ASN A 907 14.05 13.98 -9.70
N LEU A 908 12.94 14.32 -9.06
CA LEU A 908 12.92 15.24 -7.92
C LEU A 908 13.74 14.73 -6.73
N ALA A 909 13.97 13.42 -6.60
CA ALA A 909 14.74 12.87 -5.50
C ALA A 909 16.25 12.98 -5.66
N THR A 910 16.77 13.06 -6.89
CA THR A 910 18.22 13.15 -7.16
C THR A 910 18.62 14.48 -7.78
N GLY A 911 17.64 15.28 -8.22
CA GLY A 911 17.89 16.53 -8.91
C GLY A 911 18.51 16.34 -10.30
N LYS A 912 18.40 15.15 -10.92
CA LYS A 912 18.94 14.83 -12.26
C LYS A 912 17.82 14.29 -13.15
N MET A 913 18.03 14.28 -14.47
CA MET A 913 17.12 13.59 -15.40
C MET A 913 16.90 12.13 -15.01
N VAL A 914 15.66 11.68 -15.16
CA VAL A 914 15.23 10.32 -14.83
C VAL A 914 15.97 9.27 -15.69
N GLN A 915 16.35 8.16 -15.05
CA GLN A 915 17.06 7.07 -15.70
C GLN A 915 16.13 5.97 -16.24
N LYS A 916 16.61 5.24 -17.24
CA LYS A 916 15.92 4.04 -17.77
C LYS A 916 15.76 3.00 -16.67
N GLY A 917 14.56 2.43 -16.56
CA GLY A 917 14.21 1.42 -15.57
C GLY A 917 13.58 1.97 -14.28
N GLU A 918 13.50 3.29 -14.10
CA GLU A 918 12.81 3.86 -12.94
C GLU A 918 11.29 3.62 -12.99
N ALA A 919 10.74 3.15 -11.86
CA ALA A 919 9.31 2.88 -11.70
C ALA A 919 8.54 4.13 -11.27
N VAL A 920 8.44 5.10 -12.18
CA VAL A 920 7.82 6.41 -11.95
C VAL A 920 6.34 6.33 -11.56
N GLY A 921 5.60 5.32 -12.03
CA GLY A 921 4.19 5.14 -11.66
C GLY A 921 4.00 4.83 -10.18
N VAL A 922 4.83 3.93 -9.63
CA VAL A 922 4.79 3.58 -8.20
C VAL A 922 5.18 4.78 -7.34
N ILE A 923 6.21 5.54 -7.75
CA ILE A 923 6.63 6.76 -7.05
C ILE A 923 5.49 7.78 -7.04
N ALA A 924 4.88 8.07 -8.18
CA ALA A 924 3.77 9.01 -8.29
C ALA A 924 2.57 8.60 -7.42
N ALA A 925 2.20 7.32 -7.44
CA ALA A 925 1.10 6.80 -6.62
C ALA A 925 1.34 6.95 -5.11
N GLN A 926 2.57 6.70 -4.66
CA GLN A 926 2.95 6.88 -3.25
C GLN A 926 2.99 8.36 -2.86
N SER A 927 3.55 9.21 -3.71
CA SER A 927 3.65 10.66 -3.47
C SER A 927 2.29 11.36 -3.39
N ILE A 928 1.26 10.83 -4.05
CA ILE A 928 -0.12 11.31 -3.90
C ILE A 928 -0.78 10.70 -2.65
N GLY A 929 -0.49 9.44 -2.37
CA GLY A 929 -1.12 8.67 -1.30
C GLY A 929 -0.69 9.08 0.11
N GLU A 930 0.59 9.39 0.31
CA GLU A 930 1.14 9.73 1.63
C GLU A 930 0.53 11.01 2.23
N PRO A 931 0.45 12.14 1.50
CA PRO A 931 -0.22 13.35 1.98
C PRO A 931 -1.73 13.13 2.22
N GLY A 932 -2.34 12.14 1.57
CA GLY A 932 -3.74 11.77 1.76
C GLY A 932 -4.08 11.34 3.19
N THR A 933 -3.10 10.96 4.00
CA THR A 933 -3.31 10.71 5.45
C THR A 933 -3.45 12.00 6.24
N GLN A 934 -2.81 13.08 5.79
CA GLN A 934 -2.81 14.39 6.44
C GLN A 934 -4.01 15.24 6.00
N LEU A 935 -4.43 15.09 4.73
CA LEU A 935 -5.59 15.79 4.18
C LEU A 935 -6.92 15.23 4.73
N THR A 936 -7.86 16.11 5.04
CA THR A 936 -9.23 15.73 5.40
C THR A 936 -9.96 15.26 4.14
N LEU A 937 -9.92 13.96 3.84
CA LEU A 937 -10.58 13.32 2.68
C LEU A 937 -12.13 13.32 2.71
N ARG A 938 -12.77 14.21 3.49
CA ARG A 938 -14.23 14.36 3.48
C ARG A 938 -14.61 15.56 2.60
N THR A 939 -15.23 15.25 1.47
CA THR A 939 -16.09 16.15 0.70
C THR A 939 -17.45 16.27 1.35
#